data_AF-A0A3L7PTU5-F1
#
_entry.id   AF-A0A3L7PTU5-F1
#
_cell.length_a   1.000
_cell.length_b   1.000
_cell.length_c   1.000
_cell.angle_alpha   90.00
_cell.angle_beta   90.00
_cell.angle_gamma   90.00
#
_symmetry.space_group_name_H-M   'P 1'
#
loop_
_entity.id
_entity.type
_entity.pdbx_description
1 polymer ?
#
loop_
_entity_poly.entity_id
_entity_poly.type
_entity_poly.pdbx_seq_one_letter_code
_entity_poly.pdbx_strand_id
1 'polypeptide(L)'
;MMQVTRSDRAELWALLGAVSLALVAAILPSVALARPPSVLVIVADDQRADTINALGNPLVRTPALDALVARGTSFDRAYCMGGQHGAVCIPSRAMMLSGRGLFHRDEQLSGQDTWPEVFRRAGWRTFLTGKWHNGEASAVRCFDAGRNVFFGGMTDQWNVPVASFPTGGDGGGITEKAVAPGVHSARLFGDAAVEFLAGIGDTPFFAWVSFTVPHDPRQAPEMFRSRYRGNEPPPPANWLPEHPFDNGELSVRDEVLLPRPLTREGVSHELADAYACVESLDAEVGRIVEALRAHGRLDDTLILFVSDHGLALGSHGLLGKQNLYEHSMRAPAILAGPGVPVGRRERVLCHLQDLVATVGGLAGVPAPAGSEAVSLIPVLRGEQLAIRDDLLLAYRHLQRALVTPDWKLIRYPEIGREQLFDLRNDPDEIHDLSAEAAHAVRLAEFRSRMASLMHEADDPLAPSVPPPPAIAVARPPNIVFFLADDLGTGDVAALGSLHALTPNIDSLFARGTRLTRHWAGSAVCAPSRCVLMTGLHPGHAPIRSNSEVQPEGQRPMPEGTVTLPGILRAAGYATGGFGKWGLGPPGSPSDPVAAGFDRFFGYNCQRHAHSFYPTSLWDNRAKVPLDNPPVPVTATLPADPAPTAADFARFRGTTYSADRIGDEAVHFLRAHADRPFFLYLPTTLPHVALQVPADEPSLERHRRFFGAEAPYLGGKGYVPCAEPAATLAAMVTRMDREVGRIVATLDELGLTDDTIFVFSSDNGATFPGAGGVVTDRMKSNGPLRDWKGSPYEGGLRVPTVVVWPGRIAAGALIDTPTGCEDWLPTLLDLAVPDASRPAALDGESLAAAFLGRQPPPTSRTLYRELTERRWQTALEVSPDGCWKVVRRGLGREMPDRAAPMELYDLRTDPAEAHDLAAARPDVTRRMERLLDREHRPDPAWPLPFADAASARARNDDAPRAIDGTQLPKP
;
A
#
# COMPACT_ATOMS: atom_id res chain seq x y z
N MET A 1 48.91 -28.86 30.37
CA MET A 1 48.72 -30.26 30.82
C MET A 1 47.25 -30.40 31.23
N MET A 2 46.63 -31.52 30.89
CA MET A 2 45.21 -31.91 31.01
C MET A 2 44.25 -31.40 29.92
N GLN A 3 43.87 -32.36 29.07
CA GLN A 3 42.76 -32.34 28.12
C GLN A 3 41.44 -32.41 28.88
N VAL A 4 40.45 -31.63 28.47
CA VAL A 4 39.03 -31.85 28.79
C VAL A 4 38.27 -32.02 27.49
N THR A 5 37.41 -33.04 27.47
CA THR A 5 36.76 -33.67 26.33
C THR A 5 35.53 -32.93 25.81
N ARG A 6 35.12 -33.28 24.59
CA ARG A 6 34.08 -32.65 23.76
C ARG A 6 32.63 -32.74 24.31
N SER A 7 32.42 -33.28 25.51
CA SER A 7 31.10 -33.43 26.14
C SER A 7 30.65 -32.22 26.96
N ASP A 8 31.57 -31.38 27.44
CA ASP A 8 31.22 -30.30 28.38
C ASP A 8 30.86 -28.96 27.69
N ARG A 9 30.79 -28.97 26.36
CA ARG A 9 30.24 -27.85 25.57
C ARG A 9 28.73 -28.00 25.30
N ALA A 10 28.13 -29.16 25.55
CA ALA A 10 26.68 -29.32 25.35
C ALA A 10 25.86 -28.71 26.50
N GLU A 11 26.39 -28.72 27.73
CA GLU A 11 25.67 -28.18 28.89
C GLU A 11 25.85 -26.66 29.07
N LEU A 12 26.96 -26.06 28.61
CA LEU A 12 27.11 -24.60 28.62
C LEU A 12 26.23 -23.91 27.55
N TRP A 13 25.92 -24.59 26.44
CA TRP A 13 25.00 -24.08 25.40
C TRP A 13 23.52 -24.37 25.70
N ALA A 14 23.22 -25.38 26.53
CA ALA A 14 21.87 -25.59 27.05
C ALA A 14 21.49 -24.57 28.14
N LEU A 15 22.45 -24.09 28.93
CA LEU A 15 22.19 -23.04 29.93
C LEU A 15 22.18 -21.61 29.33
N LEU A 16 22.96 -21.35 28.27
CA LEU A 16 22.94 -20.06 27.55
C LEU A 16 21.83 -19.96 26.48
N GLY A 17 21.30 -21.10 26.02
CA GLY A 17 20.10 -21.18 25.19
C GLY A 17 18.79 -21.02 25.96
N ALA A 18 18.82 -21.19 27.29
CA ALA A 18 17.65 -21.00 28.17
C ALA A 18 17.60 -19.60 28.82
N VAL A 19 18.67 -18.81 28.74
CA VAL A 19 18.72 -17.44 29.33
C VAL A 19 18.65 -16.34 28.26
N SER A 20 18.84 -16.64 26.97
CA SER A 20 18.72 -15.66 25.87
C SER A 20 17.35 -15.66 25.16
N LEU A 21 16.39 -16.49 25.60
CA LEU A 21 15.00 -16.43 25.13
C LEU A 21 14.06 -15.66 26.08
N ALA A 22 14.58 -15.13 27.20
CA ALA A 22 13.79 -14.49 28.25
C ALA A 22 14.06 -12.97 28.39
N LEU A 23 14.84 -12.35 27.48
CA LEU A 23 15.27 -10.95 27.67
C LEU A 23 15.36 -10.11 26.38
N VAL A 24 14.54 -10.38 25.36
CA VAL A 24 14.13 -9.37 24.34
C VAL A 24 12.66 -9.58 23.92
N ALA A 25 11.86 -10.05 24.87
CA ALA A 25 10.44 -9.79 24.81
C ALA A 25 10.20 -8.79 25.94
N ALA A 26 10.30 -7.50 25.62
CA ALA A 26 9.49 -6.51 26.34
C ALA A 26 8.04 -6.84 25.97
N ILE A 27 7.56 -7.92 26.57
CA ILE A 27 6.18 -8.33 26.63
C ILE A 27 5.51 -7.15 27.32
N LEU A 28 4.89 -6.25 26.55
CA LEU A 28 3.65 -5.68 27.04
C LEU A 28 2.82 -6.91 27.41
N PRO A 29 2.48 -7.12 28.69
CA PRO A 29 1.70 -8.27 29.06
C PRO A 29 0.45 -8.19 28.20
N SER A 30 0.23 -9.20 27.35
CA SER A 30 -1.14 -9.61 27.08
C SER A 30 -1.65 -10.13 28.41
N VAL A 31 -2.03 -9.18 29.27
CA VAL A 31 -3.02 -9.45 30.28
C VAL A 31 -4.21 -9.86 29.43
N ALA A 32 -4.43 -11.16 29.30
CA ALA A 32 -5.74 -11.65 28.93
C ALA A 32 -6.66 -11.01 29.97
N LEU A 33 -7.33 -9.93 29.57
CA LEU A 33 -8.24 -9.23 30.47
C LEU A 33 -9.22 -10.28 30.97
N ALA A 34 -9.40 -10.36 32.28
CA ALA A 34 -10.31 -11.33 32.89
C ALA A 34 -11.76 -11.19 32.36
N ARG A 35 -12.06 -10.04 31.73
CA ARG A 35 -13.32 -9.66 31.07
C ARG A 35 -13.03 -8.77 29.85
N PRO A 36 -13.84 -8.81 28.78
CA PRO A 36 -13.66 -7.93 27.63
C PRO A 36 -13.84 -6.45 28.04
N PRO A 37 -13.06 -5.50 27.47
CA PRO A 37 -13.08 -4.12 27.93
C PRO A 37 -14.39 -3.42 27.57
N SER A 38 -14.82 -2.51 28.45
CA SER A 38 -15.90 -1.57 28.10
C SER A 38 -15.40 -0.46 27.19
N VAL A 39 -16.33 0.21 26.53
CA VAL A 39 -16.04 1.24 25.53
C VAL A 39 -16.83 2.49 25.87
N LEU A 40 -16.12 3.60 26.02
CA LEU A 40 -16.66 4.94 26.18
C LEU A 40 -16.18 5.81 25.01
N VAL A 41 -17.10 6.21 24.14
CA VAL A 41 -16.83 7.18 23.07
C VAL A 41 -17.41 8.53 23.48
N ILE A 42 -16.53 9.52 23.64
CA ILE A 42 -16.88 10.90 23.93
C ILE A 42 -16.70 11.72 22.66
N VAL A 43 -17.77 12.35 22.19
CA VAL A 43 -17.76 13.15 20.96
C VAL A 43 -18.07 14.61 21.27
N ALA A 44 -17.12 15.49 20.95
CA ALA A 44 -17.33 16.94 20.92
C ALA A 44 -17.88 17.38 19.55
N ASP A 45 -18.65 18.45 19.54
CA ASP A 45 -19.27 19.02 18.33
C ASP A 45 -18.56 20.34 18.00
N ASP A 46 -17.94 20.44 16.82
CA ASP A 46 -17.21 21.62 16.34
C ASP A 46 -15.89 21.95 17.10
N GLN A 47 -15.30 20.99 17.84
CA GLN A 47 -14.05 21.24 18.56
C GLN A 47 -12.82 21.18 17.63
N ARG A 48 -12.03 22.25 17.62
CA ARG A 48 -10.76 22.34 16.89
C ARG A 48 -9.68 21.43 17.46
N ALA A 49 -8.77 20.97 16.59
CA ALA A 49 -7.66 20.10 16.98
C ALA A 49 -6.62 20.75 17.90
N ASP A 50 -6.54 22.08 17.92
CA ASP A 50 -5.60 22.86 18.71
C ASP A 50 -6.15 23.33 20.06
N THR A 51 -7.28 22.80 20.54
CA THR A 51 -7.91 23.22 21.81
C THR A 51 -7.75 22.20 22.94
N ILE A 52 -6.63 21.48 22.96
CA ILE A 52 -6.21 20.64 24.09
C ILE A 52 -4.86 21.16 24.57
N ASN A 53 -4.76 21.46 25.87
CA ASN A 53 -3.59 22.12 26.46
C ASN A 53 -2.31 21.29 26.28
N ALA A 54 -2.35 20.01 26.64
CA ALA A 54 -1.24 19.09 26.49
C ALA A 54 -0.79 18.87 25.03
N LEU A 55 -1.62 19.25 24.04
CA LEU A 55 -1.30 19.14 22.62
C LEU A 55 -0.74 20.44 22.01
N GLY A 56 -0.51 21.47 22.84
CA GLY A 56 0.29 22.64 22.46
C GLY A 56 -0.37 24.00 22.65
N ASN A 57 -1.55 24.08 23.27
CA ASN A 57 -2.25 25.35 23.47
C ASN A 57 -2.38 25.73 24.96
N PRO A 58 -1.48 26.58 25.49
CA PRO A 58 -1.48 26.94 26.91
C PRO A 58 -2.63 27.87 27.34
N LEU A 59 -3.40 28.41 26.38
CA LEU A 59 -4.44 29.41 26.66
C LEU A 59 -5.74 28.75 27.18
N VAL A 60 -6.07 27.56 26.67
CA VAL A 60 -7.20 26.74 27.12
C VAL A 60 -6.78 25.83 28.28
N ARG A 61 -7.66 25.57 29.25
CA ARG A 61 -7.41 24.63 30.36
C ARG A 61 -8.23 23.35 30.21
N THR A 62 -7.55 22.25 29.93
CA THR A 62 -8.21 20.95 29.71
C THR A 62 -7.62 19.83 30.56
N PRO A 63 -7.59 19.96 31.91
CA PRO A 63 -6.93 19.00 32.78
C PRO A 63 -7.42 17.55 32.62
N ALA A 64 -8.70 17.32 32.28
CA ALA A 64 -9.21 15.97 32.08
C ALA A 64 -8.72 15.36 30.75
N LEU A 65 -8.73 16.13 29.66
CA LEU A 65 -8.18 15.71 28.38
C LEU A 65 -6.65 15.58 28.44
N ASP A 66 -5.96 16.45 29.16
CA ASP A 66 -4.50 16.36 29.38
C ASP A 66 -4.13 15.06 30.10
N ALA A 67 -4.93 14.66 31.09
CA ALA A 67 -4.77 13.38 31.76
C ALA A 67 -5.06 12.18 30.84
N LEU A 68 -5.98 12.33 29.87
CA LEU A 68 -6.21 11.32 28.83
C LEU A 68 -5.01 11.23 27.86
N VAL A 69 -4.44 12.35 27.43
CA VAL A 69 -3.22 12.39 26.61
C VAL A 69 -2.08 11.68 27.33
N ALA A 70 -1.85 11.99 28.61
CA ALA A 70 -0.78 11.36 29.39
C ALA A 70 -0.97 9.85 29.57
N ARG A 71 -2.22 9.38 29.61
CA ARG A 71 -2.56 7.97 29.82
C ARG A 71 -2.70 7.15 28.53
N GLY A 72 -2.79 7.81 27.38
CA GLY A 72 -3.14 7.16 26.12
C GLY A 72 -2.23 7.51 24.96
N THR A 73 -2.76 7.31 23.77
CA THR A 73 -2.18 7.72 22.50
C THR A 73 -3.02 8.84 21.90
N SER A 74 -2.40 9.98 21.59
CA SER A 74 -3.04 11.09 20.86
C SER A 74 -2.70 11.01 19.36
N PHE A 75 -3.68 11.31 18.50
CA PHE A 75 -3.51 11.26 17.04
C PHE A 75 -3.48 12.67 16.47
N ASP A 76 -2.34 13.05 15.90
CA ASP A 76 -2.16 14.37 15.30
C ASP A 76 -2.80 14.51 13.93
N ARG A 77 -3.13 13.41 13.25
CA ARG A 77 -3.54 13.43 11.85
C ARG A 77 -4.83 12.64 11.65
N ALA A 78 -5.82 12.92 12.50
CA ALA A 78 -7.17 12.37 12.46
C ALA A 78 -8.13 13.35 11.76
N TYR A 79 -8.83 12.88 10.72
CA TYR A 79 -9.59 13.73 9.80
C TYR A 79 -11.05 13.31 9.63
N CYS A 80 -11.95 14.28 9.69
CA CYS A 80 -13.27 14.15 9.09
C CYS A 80 -13.13 14.10 7.55
N MET A 81 -13.82 13.18 6.88
CA MET A 81 -13.79 13.10 5.40
C MET A 81 -14.47 14.30 4.71
N GLY A 82 -15.26 15.08 5.45
CA GLY A 82 -16.04 16.21 4.96
C GLY A 82 -17.55 15.92 4.92
N GLY A 83 -18.28 16.53 3.99
CA GLY A 83 -19.75 16.52 4.01
C GLY A 83 -20.41 16.90 2.68
N GLN A 84 -21.64 16.42 2.46
CA GLN A 84 -22.45 16.75 1.26
C GLN A 84 -23.42 17.91 1.48
N HIS A 85 -23.41 18.51 2.66
CA HIS A 85 -24.22 19.68 3.02
C HIS A 85 -23.58 20.47 4.17
N GLY A 86 -24.06 21.69 4.42
CA GLY A 86 -23.50 22.58 5.44
C GLY A 86 -23.41 21.98 6.85
N ALA A 87 -24.33 21.09 7.23
CA ALA A 87 -24.26 20.38 8.52
C ALA A 87 -23.26 19.19 8.51
N VAL A 88 -21.97 19.43 8.32
CA VAL A 88 -20.91 18.40 8.20
C VAL A 88 -20.91 17.36 9.34
N CYS A 89 -21.36 17.74 10.55
CA CYS A 89 -21.55 16.85 11.69
C CYS A 89 -22.42 15.61 11.37
N ILE A 90 -23.51 15.73 10.59
CA ILE A 90 -24.42 14.61 10.29
C ILE A 90 -23.69 13.48 9.54
N PRO A 91 -23.07 13.71 8.37
CA PRO A 91 -22.31 12.67 7.68
C PRO A 91 -21.12 12.19 8.51
N SER A 92 -20.40 13.07 9.22
CA SER A 92 -19.27 12.65 10.06
C SER A 92 -19.65 11.60 11.10
N ARG A 93 -20.74 11.85 11.83
CA ARG A 93 -21.26 10.91 12.84
C ARG A 93 -21.74 9.60 12.21
N ALA A 94 -22.43 9.67 11.06
CA ALA A 94 -22.84 8.48 10.32
C ALA A 94 -21.63 7.62 9.89
N MET A 95 -20.55 8.25 9.41
CA MET A 95 -19.32 7.55 9.03
C MET A 95 -18.67 6.86 10.25
N MET A 96 -18.54 7.58 11.37
CA MET A 96 -17.98 7.00 12.61
C MET A 96 -18.79 5.80 13.13
N LEU A 97 -20.12 5.88 13.07
CA LEU A 97 -21.02 4.85 13.60
C LEU A 97 -21.15 3.63 12.70
N SER A 98 -21.14 3.81 11.37
CA SER A 98 -21.30 2.71 10.39
C SER A 98 -19.98 2.14 9.86
N GLY A 99 -18.88 2.91 9.95
CA GLY A 99 -17.63 2.59 9.28
C GLY A 99 -17.63 2.83 7.77
N ARG A 100 -18.72 3.36 7.18
CA ARG A 100 -18.82 3.67 5.74
C ARG A 100 -18.13 5.00 5.42
N GLY A 101 -17.62 5.14 4.20
CA GLY A 101 -17.05 6.38 3.67
C GLY A 101 -18.09 7.42 3.26
N LEU A 102 -17.62 8.63 2.93
CA LEU A 102 -18.48 9.79 2.68
C LEU A 102 -19.49 9.60 1.55
N PHE A 103 -19.20 8.82 0.52
CA PHE A 103 -20.15 8.65 -0.60
C PHE A 103 -21.08 7.44 -0.40
N HIS A 104 -20.83 6.66 0.64
CA HIS A 104 -21.48 5.37 0.90
C HIS A 104 -22.30 5.33 2.19
N ARG A 105 -22.16 6.32 3.07
CA ARG A 105 -22.95 6.42 4.30
C ARG A 105 -24.41 6.75 4.05
N ASP A 106 -25.27 6.17 4.87
CA ASP A 106 -26.65 6.61 5.09
C ASP A 106 -26.67 7.55 6.30
N GLU A 107 -26.95 8.83 6.07
CA GLU A 107 -26.96 9.85 7.13
C GLU A 107 -28.07 9.64 8.17
N GLN A 108 -29.13 8.91 7.83
CA GLN A 108 -30.19 8.50 8.77
C GLN A 108 -29.90 7.15 9.42
N LEU A 109 -28.79 6.50 9.03
CA LEU A 109 -28.41 5.15 9.47
C LEU A 109 -29.57 4.15 9.33
N SER A 110 -30.49 4.32 8.39
CA SER A 110 -31.76 3.59 8.33
C SER A 110 -31.57 2.11 7.92
N GLY A 111 -30.59 1.83 7.05
CA GLY A 111 -30.32 0.49 6.50
C GLY A 111 -28.88 0.00 6.69
N GLN A 112 -28.07 0.68 7.50
CA GLN A 112 -26.67 0.34 7.72
C GLN A 112 -26.46 -0.19 9.13
N ASP A 113 -25.70 -1.27 9.24
CA ASP A 113 -25.26 -1.81 10.51
C ASP A 113 -24.30 -0.83 11.20
N THR A 114 -24.33 -0.77 12.52
CA THR A 114 -23.58 0.23 13.28
C THR A 114 -22.79 -0.39 14.43
N TRP A 115 -21.74 0.29 14.88
CA TRP A 115 -20.93 -0.15 16.01
C TRP A 115 -21.77 -0.46 17.25
N PRO A 116 -22.66 0.42 17.75
CA PRO A 116 -23.55 0.09 18.86
C PRO A 116 -24.32 -1.23 18.64
N GLU A 117 -24.87 -1.45 17.44
CA GLU A 117 -25.62 -2.67 17.14
C GLU A 117 -24.75 -3.92 17.22
N VAL A 118 -23.52 -3.85 16.68
CA VAL A 118 -22.58 -4.97 16.74
C VAL A 118 -22.12 -5.25 18.17
N PHE A 119 -21.80 -4.20 18.94
CA PHE A 119 -21.46 -4.32 20.36
C PHE A 119 -22.58 -4.95 21.17
N ARG A 120 -23.84 -4.55 20.93
CA ARG A 120 -25.01 -5.16 21.56
C ARG A 120 -25.12 -6.64 21.22
N ARG A 121 -24.98 -7.01 19.95
CA ARG A 121 -25.00 -8.42 19.51
C ARG A 121 -23.87 -9.23 20.14
N ALA A 122 -22.73 -8.60 20.43
CA ALA A 122 -21.60 -9.21 21.12
C ALA A 122 -21.79 -9.30 22.65
N GLY A 123 -22.85 -8.72 23.21
CA GLY A 123 -23.21 -8.81 24.63
C GLY A 123 -22.91 -7.58 25.49
N TRP A 124 -22.56 -6.44 24.87
CA TRP A 124 -22.37 -5.19 25.59
C TRP A 124 -23.70 -4.48 25.79
N ARG A 125 -23.87 -3.81 26.93
CA ARG A 125 -24.95 -2.85 27.12
C ARG A 125 -24.66 -1.56 26.33
N THR A 126 -25.59 -1.10 25.52
CA THR A 126 -25.40 0.09 24.69
C THR A 126 -26.16 1.30 25.23
N PHE A 127 -25.50 2.44 25.34
CA PHE A 127 -26.07 3.67 25.91
C PHE A 127 -25.78 4.91 25.06
N LEU A 128 -26.77 5.80 24.95
CA LEU A 128 -26.66 7.08 24.26
C LEU A 128 -27.08 8.25 25.17
N THR A 129 -26.30 9.33 25.13
CA THR A 129 -26.72 10.65 25.64
C THR A 129 -26.20 11.77 24.75
N GLY A 130 -26.95 12.87 24.71
CA GLY A 130 -26.56 14.08 23.99
C GLY A 130 -26.88 14.06 22.49
N LYS A 131 -26.06 14.73 21.67
CA LYS A 131 -26.38 15.02 20.27
C LYS A 131 -26.34 13.78 19.38
N TRP A 132 -27.43 13.49 18.68
CA TRP A 132 -27.54 12.32 17.80
C TRP A 132 -27.46 12.63 16.31
N HIS A 133 -28.32 13.52 15.78
CA HIS A 133 -28.43 13.90 14.36
C HIS A 133 -28.82 12.83 13.33
N ASN A 134 -28.51 11.55 13.54
CA ASN A 134 -28.67 10.51 12.51
C ASN A 134 -30.05 9.84 12.48
N GLY A 135 -31.12 10.56 12.83
CA GLY A 135 -32.50 10.07 12.78
C GLY A 135 -33.02 9.41 14.06
N GLU A 136 -34.25 9.70 14.45
CA GLU A 136 -34.84 9.20 15.70
C GLU A 136 -34.96 7.67 15.76
N ALA A 137 -35.41 7.05 14.65
CA ALA A 137 -35.57 5.60 14.57
C ALA A 137 -34.25 4.84 14.72
N SER A 138 -33.15 5.40 14.20
CA SER A 138 -31.84 4.76 14.30
C SER A 138 -31.30 4.81 15.72
N ALA A 139 -31.58 5.84 16.52
CA ALA A 139 -31.14 5.90 17.92
C ALA A 139 -31.70 4.73 18.74
N VAL A 140 -33.01 4.47 18.63
CA VAL A 140 -33.67 3.35 19.33
C VAL A 140 -33.18 2.00 18.82
N ARG A 141 -32.87 1.90 17.51
CA ARG A 141 -32.28 0.68 16.94
C ARG A 141 -30.84 0.46 17.42
N CYS A 142 -30.04 1.52 17.51
CA CYS A 142 -28.61 1.47 17.80
C CYS A 142 -28.31 1.22 19.28
N PHE A 143 -29.09 1.77 20.20
CA PHE A 143 -28.79 1.70 21.64
C PHE A 143 -29.89 1.02 22.46
N ASP A 144 -29.49 0.33 23.54
CA ASP A 144 -30.42 -0.30 24.47
C ASP A 144 -31.16 0.70 25.32
N ALA A 145 -30.62 1.91 25.44
CA ALA A 145 -31.23 3.03 26.14
C ALA A 145 -30.63 4.35 25.69
N GLY A 146 -31.45 5.39 25.73
CA GLY A 146 -31.04 6.76 25.52
C GLY A 146 -31.58 7.63 26.63
N ARG A 147 -30.73 8.51 27.17
CA ARG A 147 -31.14 9.49 28.17
C ARG A 147 -30.67 10.87 27.77
N ASN A 148 -31.54 11.87 27.88
CA ASN A 148 -31.24 13.25 27.49
C ASN A 148 -30.67 13.34 26.06
N VAL A 149 -31.28 12.64 25.11
CA VAL A 149 -30.86 12.61 23.71
C VAL A 149 -31.41 13.81 22.98
N PHE A 150 -30.54 14.57 22.33
CA PHE A 150 -30.87 15.73 21.52
C PHE A 150 -30.85 15.36 20.03
N PHE A 151 -32.00 15.49 19.37
CA PHE A 151 -32.20 15.14 17.96
C PHE A 151 -32.11 16.35 17.00
N GLY A 152 -31.84 17.55 17.52
CA GLY A 152 -31.72 18.77 16.72
C GLY A 152 -30.27 19.11 16.31
N GLY A 153 -30.11 20.26 15.66
CA GLY A 153 -28.81 20.84 15.28
C GLY A 153 -28.37 21.95 16.23
N MET A 154 -28.69 23.20 15.89
CA MET A 154 -28.41 24.36 16.75
C MET A 154 -29.45 24.48 17.86
N THR A 155 -29.04 24.80 19.08
CA THR A 155 -29.94 25.00 20.22
C THR A 155 -29.36 25.95 21.26
N ASP A 156 -30.23 26.57 22.06
CA ASP A 156 -29.83 27.29 23.27
C ASP A 156 -29.30 26.27 24.30
N GLN A 157 -28.06 26.44 24.74
CA GLN A 157 -27.38 25.48 25.61
C GLN A 157 -28.02 25.41 27.01
N TRP A 158 -28.87 26.36 27.38
CA TRP A 158 -29.61 26.36 28.66
C TRP A 158 -31.04 25.81 28.54
N ASN A 159 -31.50 25.57 27.32
CA ASN A 159 -32.88 25.17 27.02
C ASN A 159 -32.94 24.07 25.94
N VAL A 160 -32.01 23.12 25.99
CA VAL A 160 -31.92 22.04 25.00
C VAL A 160 -33.13 21.08 25.08
N PRO A 161 -33.88 20.85 23.98
CA PRO A 161 -35.01 19.94 23.97
C PRO A 161 -34.53 18.50 23.80
N VAL A 162 -34.62 17.70 24.86
CA VAL A 162 -34.14 16.32 24.89
C VAL A 162 -35.26 15.31 25.04
N ALA A 163 -35.06 14.10 24.53
CA ALA A 163 -35.93 12.96 24.76
C ALA A 163 -35.15 11.76 25.29
N SER A 164 -35.85 10.74 25.79
CA SER A 164 -35.27 9.50 26.31
C SER A 164 -36.01 8.28 25.74
N PHE A 165 -35.39 7.10 25.84
CA PHE A 165 -36.01 5.82 25.46
C PHE A 165 -35.45 4.68 26.33
N PRO A 166 -36.24 3.63 26.61
CA PRO A 166 -36.08 2.80 27.81
C PRO A 166 -34.87 1.88 27.78
N THR A 167 -34.36 1.59 28.99
CA THR A 167 -33.46 0.48 29.31
C THR A 167 -34.22 -0.85 29.44
N GLY A 168 -34.20 -1.66 28.39
CA GLY A 168 -34.58 -3.09 28.45
C GLY A 168 -36.00 -3.41 27.99
N GLY A 169 -36.10 -4.20 26.93
CA GLY A 169 -37.21 -5.13 26.63
C GLY A 169 -38.56 -4.57 26.17
N ASP A 170 -38.99 -3.42 26.68
CA ASP A 170 -40.44 -3.15 26.77
C ASP A 170 -41.01 -2.26 25.64
N GLY A 171 -40.42 -2.30 24.43
CA GLY A 171 -41.04 -1.72 23.23
C GLY A 171 -41.48 -0.25 23.30
N GLY A 172 -40.97 0.52 24.26
CA GLY A 172 -41.34 1.93 24.45
C GLY A 172 -40.70 2.82 23.38
N GLY A 173 -41.52 3.64 22.72
CA GLY A 173 -41.04 4.68 21.79
C GLY A 173 -40.29 5.80 22.50
N ILE A 174 -39.74 6.74 21.72
CA ILE A 174 -39.07 7.94 22.23
C ILE A 174 -40.08 8.80 23.00
N THR A 175 -39.68 9.30 24.18
CA THR A 175 -40.53 10.21 24.97
C THR A 175 -40.78 11.53 24.25
N GLU A 176 -41.80 12.27 24.67
CA GLU A 176 -41.92 13.67 24.25
C GLU A 176 -40.65 14.46 24.61
N LYS A 177 -40.27 15.40 23.74
CA LYS A 177 -39.10 16.25 23.93
C LYS A 177 -39.39 17.24 25.06
N ALA A 178 -38.54 17.25 26.08
CA ALA A 178 -38.64 18.13 27.23
C ALA A 178 -37.38 18.98 27.37
N VAL A 179 -37.54 20.17 27.97
CA VAL A 179 -36.44 21.07 28.31
C VAL A 179 -36.22 21.02 29.82
N ALA A 180 -34.97 21.12 30.25
CA ALA A 180 -34.59 21.32 31.65
C ALA A 180 -34.07 22.76 31.84
N PRO A 181 -34.96 23.74 32.12
CA PRO A 181 -34.56 25.15 32.15
C PRO A 181 -33.47 25.41 33.20
N GLY A 182 -32.44 26.15 32.80
CA GLY A 182 -31.34 26.55 33.70
C GLY A 182 -30.28 25.47 33.92
N VAL A 183 -30.40 24.29 33.29
CA VAL A 183 -29.35 23.27 33.27
C VAL A 183 -28.61 23.37 31.94
N HIS A 184 -27.30 23.63 32.00
CA HIS A 184 -26.48 23.69 30.81
C HIS A 184 -26.38 22.31 30.14
N SER A 185 -26.42 22.26 28.80
CA SER A 185 -26.39 21.04 27.99
C SER A 185 -25.22 20.11 28.34
N ALA A 186 -24.01 20.65 28.52
CA ALA A 186 -22.85 19.87 28.92
C ALA A 186 -23.09 19.15 30.25
N ARG A 187 -23.65 19.86 31.24
CA ARG A 187 -23.99 19.27 32.54
C ARG A 187 -25.09 18.22 32.41
N LEU A 188 -26.11 18.49 31.61
CA LEU A 188 -27.25 17.59 31.37
C LEU A 188 -26.80 16.25 30.79
N PHE A 189 -25.88 16.26 29.82
CA PHE A 189 -25.36 15.04 29.20
C PHE A 189 -24.31 14.34 30.07
N GLY A 190 -23.48 15.11 30.77
CA GLY A 190 -22.52 14.59 31.75
C GLY A 190 -23.22 13.86 32.91
N ASP A 191 -24.29 14.43 33.45
CA ASP A 191 -25.11 13.80 34.49
C ASP A 191 -25.72 12.48 34.01
N ALA A 192 -26.28 12.44 32.79
CA ALA A 192 -26.82 11.20 32.22
C ALA A 192 -25.74 10.10 32.06
N ALA A 193 -24.53 10.45 31.63
CA ALA A 193 -23.42 9.51 31.52
C ALA A 193 -22.94 9.01 32.90
N VAL A 194 -22.77 9.91 33.87
CA VAL A 194 -22.36 9.54 35.24
C VAL A 194 -23.40 8.63 35.89
N GLU A 195 -24.69 8.92 35.73
CA GLU A 195 -25.78 8.09 36.26
C GLU A 195 -25.82 6.70 35.60
N PHE A 196 -25.60 6.61 34.28
CA PHE A 196 -25.47 5.33 33.59
C PHE A 196 -24.31 4.50 34.14
N LEU A 197 -23.13 5.11 34.31
CA LEU A 197 -21.95 4.42 34.83
C LEU A 197 -22.10 3.98 36.29
N ALA A 198 -22.84 4.72 37.10
CA ALA A 198 -23.16 4.31 38.47
C ALA A 198 -24.12 3.11 38.53
N GLY A 199 -24.98 2.94 37.52
CA GLY A 199 -25.99 1.88 37.46
C GLY A 199 -25.57 0.60 36.73
N ILE A 200 -24.48 0.60 35.96
CA ILE A 200 -24.14 -0.50 35.04
C ILE A 200 -23.50 -1.72 35.73
N GLY A 201 -22.94 -1.54 36.93
CA GLY A 201 -22.23 -2.59 37.66
C GLY A 201 -21.08 -3.22 36.86
N ASP A 202 -21.04 -4.54 36.81
CA ASP A 202 -19.98 -5.35 36.18
C ASP A 202 -20.21 -5.63 34.69
N THR A 203 -21.35 -5.22 34.13
CA THR A 203 -21.70 -5.49 32.72
C THR A 203 -20.80 -4.68 31.77
N PRO A 204 -20.23 -5.29 30.71
CA PRO A 204 -19.50 -4.55 29.70
C PRO A 204 -20.44 -3.63 28.92
N PHE A 205 -20.00 -2.42 28.60
CA PHE A 205 -20.85 -1.42 27.94
C PHE A 205 -20.18 -0.72 26.77
N PHE A 206 -20.99 -0.26 25.81
CA PHE A 206 -20.62 0.69 24.78
C PHE A 206 -21.45 1.96 25.00
N ALA A 207 -20.81 3.05 25.41
CA ALA A 207 -21.47 4.32 25.68
C ALA A 207 -21.05 5.37 24.65
N TRP A 208 -22.03 5.97 23.98
CA TRP A 208 -21.85 7.13 23.10
C TRP A 208 -22.32 8.39 23.80
N VAL A 209 -21.37 9.21 24.25
CA VAL A 209 -21.61 10.45 24.98
C VAL A 209 -21.24 11.61 24.07
N SER A 210 -22.23 12.27 23.48
CA SER A 210 -21.96 13.35 22.55
C SER A 210 -22.44 14.71 23.04
N PHE A 211 -21.50 15.62 23.22
CA PHE A 211 -21.78 16.97 23.65
C PHE A 211 -22.12 17.89 22.48
N THR A 212 -22.95 18.90 22.73
CA THR A 212 -23.31 19.96 21.77
C THR A 212 -22.36 21.16 21.84
N VAL A 213 -21.35 21.14 22.70
CA VAL A 213 -20.35 22.20 22.81
C VAL A 213 -19.03 21.72 22.22
N PRO A 214 -18.22 22.60 21.61
CA PRO A 214 -18.36 24.07 21.51
C PRO A 214 -19.19 24.63 20.32
N HIS A 215 -20.08 23.87 19.69
CA HIS A 215 -20.97 24.35 18.61
C HIS A 215 -21.76 25.61 19.01
N ASP A 216 -22.10 26.44 18.01
CA ASP A 216 -22.83 27.68 18.19
C ASP A 216 -24.32 27.47 18.57
N PRO A 217 -24.99 28.40 19.27
CA PRO A 217 -24.43 29.56 19.96
C PRO A 217 -23.45 29.15 21.08
N ARG A 218 -22.28 29.80 21.11
CA ARG A 218 -21.18 29.48 22.06
C ARG A 218 -21.50 30.05 23.43
N GLN A 219 -22.20 29.24 24.21
CA GLN A 219 -22.63 29.59 25.56
C GLN A 219 -21.96 28.61 26.51
N ALA A 220 -21.22 29.15 27.48
CA ALA A 220 -20.60 28.39 28.55
C ALA A 220 -21.09 28.91 29.91
N PRO A 221 -21.07 28.09 30.97
CA PRO A 221 -21.31 28.58 32.33
C PRO A 221 -20.36 29.72 32.71
N GLU A 222 -20.89 30.69 33.46
CA GLU A 222 -20.20 31.94 33.82
C GLU A 222 -18.82 31.73 34.46
N MET A 223 -18.66 30.66 35.24
CA MET A 223 -17.38 30.32 35.87
C MET A 223 -16.25 30.07 34.87
N PHE A 224 -16.54 29.55 33.67
CA PHE A 224 -15.55 29.37 32.61
C PHE A 224 -15.40 30.65 31.78
N ARG A 225 -16.51 31.31 31.44
CA ARG A 225 -16.51 32.54 30.63
C ARG A 225 -15.75 33.68 31.30
N SER A 226 -15.85 33.81 32.62
CA SER A 226 -15.22 34.90 33.39
C SER A 226 -13.69 34.95 33.26
N ARG A 227 -13.03 33.81 32.99
CA ARG A 227 -11.57 33.70 32.80
C ARG A 227 -11.06 34.47 31.58
N TYR A 228 -11.89 34.57 30.53
CA TYR A 228 -11.49 35.16 29.27
C TYR A 228 -11.86 36.65 29.13
N ARG A 229 -12.67 37.19 30.05
CA ARG A 229 -13.02 38.63 30.03
C ARG A 229 -11.77 39.50 30.18
N GLY A 230 -11.47 40.29 29.16
CA GLY A 230 -10.27 41.13 29.09
C GLY A 230 -8.96 40.36 28.94
N ASN A 231 -9.04 39.05 28.66
CA ASN A 231 -7.90 38.15 28.42
C ASN A 231 -8.20 37.23 27.21
N GLU A 232 -8.82 37.79 26.18
CA GLU A 232 -9.25 37.02 25.02
C GLU A 232 -8.04 36.52 24.21
N PRO A 233 -8.08 35.28 23.70
CA PRO A 233 -6.97 34.72 22.94
C PRO A 233 -6.77 35.50 21.63
N PRO A 234 -5.52 35.61 21.13
CA PRO A 234 -5.28 36.24 19.84
C PRO A 234 -5.92 35.42 18.70
N PRO A 235 -6.24 36.05 17.55
CA PRO A 235 -6.65 35.33 16.36
C PRO A 235 -5.57 34.33 15.90
N PRO A 236 -5.94 33.27 15.16
CA PRO A 236 -4.99 32.26 14.68
C PRO A 236 -3.94 32.86 13.73
N ALA A 237 -2.82 32.17 13.55
CA ALA A 237 -1.70 32.65 12.73
C ALA A 237 -2.10 32.91 11.26
N ASN A 238 -2.96 32.06 10.72
CA ASN A 238 -3.56 32.17 9.39
C ASN A 238 -4.83 33.04 9.34
N TRP A 239 -5.04 33.94 10.32
CA TRP A 239 -6.18 34.85 10.33
C TRP A 239 -6.17 35.83 9.14
N LEU A 240 -7.35 36.03 8.54
CA LEU A 240 -7.60 37.06 7.52
C LEU A 240 -8.92 37.79 7.81
N PRO A 241 -9.06 39.07 7.41
CA PRO A 241 -10.33 39.79 7.52
C PRO A 241 -11.42 39.19 6.60
N GLU A 242 -11.03 38.66 5.45
CA GLU A 242 -11.90 38.02 4.46
C GLU A 242 -11.13 36.88 3.78
N HIS A 243 -11.85 35.83 3.36
CA HIS A 243 -11.26 34.77 2.56
C HIS A 243 -10.93 35.29 1.15
N PRO A 244 -9.75 35.01 0.58
CA PRO A 244 -9.21 35.73 -0.58
C PRO A 244 -9.91 35.44 -1.93
N PHE A 245 -10.79 34.44 -1.98
CA PHE A 245 -11.55 34.07 -3.17
C PHE A 245 -12.84 33.36 -2.77
N ASP A 246 -13.77 33.18 -3.71
CA ASP A 246 -14.99 32.40 -3.47
C ASP A 246 -14.67 30.90 -3.38
N ASN A 247 -14.82 30.32 -2.19
CA ASN A 247 -14.60 28.89 -1.95
C ASN A 247 -15.86 28.03 -2.20
N GLY A 248 -16.94 28.65 -2.69
CA GLY A 248 -18.25 28.05 -2.94
C GLY A 248 -19.22 28.10 -1.75
N GLU A 249 -18.78 28.51 -0.55
CA GLU A 249 -19.62 28.50 0.65
C GLU A 249 -19.39 29.68 1.61
N LEU A 250 -19.16 30.89 1.08
CA LEU A 250 -18.93 32.08 1.92
C LEU A 250 -20.19 32.68 2.57
N SER A 251 -21.38 32.17 2.24
CA SER A 251 -22.67 32.75 2.67
C SER A 251 -23.53 31.80 3.54
N VAL A 252 -23.01 30.63 3.90
CA VAL A 252 -23.71 29.72 4.83
C VAL A 252 -23.83 30.36 6.21
N ARG A 253 -24.84 29.93 6.98
CA ARG A 253 -25.13 30.40 8.35
C ARG A 253 -23.86 30.61 9.19
N ASP A 254 -22.95 29.64 9.18
CA ASP A 254 -21.74 29.63 10.01
C ASP A 254 -20.80 30.80 9.65
N GLU A 255 -20.79 31.22 8.38
CA GLU A 255 -19.92 32.27 7.85
C GLU A 255 -20.44 33.69 8.09
N VAL A 256 -21.67 33.83 8.58
CA VAL A 256 -22.34 35.13 8.86
C VAL A 256 -22.58 35.35 10.36
N LEU A 257 -21.94 34.56 11.22
CA LEU A 257 -22.02 34.73 12.68
C LEU A 257 -21.35 36.02 13.18
N LEU A 258 -20.37 36.56 12.44
CA LEU A 258 -19.75 37.85 12.69
C LEU A 258 -19.93 38.80 11.49
N PRO A 259 -19.96 40.13 11.75
CA PRO A 259 -19.93 41.11 10.68
C PRO A 259 -18.63 41.02 9.86
N ARG A 260 -18.75 41.28 8.56
CA ARG A 260 -17.63 41.34 7.60
C ARG A 260 -17.21 42.81 7.36
N PRO A 261 -15.91 43.12 7.16
CA PRO A 261 -14.77 42.22 7.31
C PRO A 261 -14.60 41.76 8.76
N LEU A 262 -14.08 40.54 8.96
CA LEU A 262 -13.82 40.02 10.30
C LEU A 262 -12.82 40.94 11.00
N THR A 263 -13.13 41.31 12.24
CA THR A 263 -12.21 42.07 13.09
C THR A 263 -11.42 41.11 13.98
N ARG A 264 -10.17 41.48 14.31
CA ARG A 264 -9.35 40.72 15.26
C ARG A 264 -10.06 40.55 16.60
N GLU A 265 -10.66 41.63 17.10
CA GLU A 265 -11.42 41.64 18.35
C GLU A 265 -12.63 40.70 18.29
N GLY A 266 -13.41 40.73 17.22
CA GLY A 266 -14.56 39.84 17.04
C GLY A 266 -14.15 38.37 17.03
N VAL A 267 -13.08 38.02 16.31
CA VAL A 267 -12.54 36.64 16.30
C VAL A 267 -12.01 36.23 17.67
N SER A 268 -11.29 37.12 18.37
CA SER A 268 -10.81 36.87 19.73
C SER A 268 -11.95 36.61 20.72
N HIS A 269 -13.05 37.34 20.62
CA HIS A 269 -14.26 37.10 21.43
C HIS A 269 -14.90 35.74 21.13
N GLU A 270 -15.01 35.36 19.86
CA GLU A 270 -15.54 34.03 19.47
C GLU A 270 -14.63 32.89 19.96
N LEU A 271 -13.31 33.05 19.89
CA LEU A 271 -12.35 32.09 20.42
C LEU A 271 -12.42 31.99 21.95
N ALA A 272 -12.58 33.10 22.66
CA ALA A 272 -12.79 33.12 24.10
C ALA A 272 -14.04 32.31 24.51
N ASP A 273 -15.16 32.52 23.81
CA ASP A 273 -16.40 31.79 24.07
C ASP A 273 -16.26 30.30 23.70
N ALA A 274 -15.58 29.98 22.59
CA ALA A 274 -15.27 28.60 22.22
C ALA A 274 -14.39 27.90 23.27
N TYR A 275 -13.34 28.57 23.78
CA TYR A 275 -12.46 28.01 24.80
C TYR A 275 -13.21 27.80 26.11
N ALA A 276 -14.06 28.74 26.54
CA ALA A 276 -14.90 28.56 27.71
C ALA A 276 -15.85 27.34 27.58
N CYS A 277 -16.41 27.11 26.39
CA CYS A 277 -17.19 25.91 26.09
C CYS A 277 -16.35 24.64 26.19
N VAL A 278 -15.12 24.64 25.66
CA VAL A 278 -14.19 23.50 25.75
C VAL A 278 -13.77 23.22 27.19
N GLU A 279 -13.51 24.24 28.02
CA GLU A 279 -13.22 24.05 29.45
C GLU A 279 -14.43 23.48 30.20
N SER A 280 -15.66 23.89 29.83
CA SER A 280 -16.88 23.32 30.39
C SER A 280 -17.10 21.87 29.97
N LEU A 281 -16.76 21.51 28.73
CA LEU A 281 -16.77 20.13 28.24
C LEU A 281 -15.75 19.29 29.02
N ASP A 282 -14.51 19.78 29.15
CA ASP A 282 -13.43 19.09 29.86
C ASP A 282 -13.80 18.78 31.31
N ALA A 283 -14.46 19.70 32.00
CA ALA A 283 -14.96 19.47 33.36
C ALA A 283 -15.92 18.28 33.43
N GLU A 284 -16.81 18.11 32.44
CA GLU A 284 -17.74 16.98 32.36
C GLU A 284 -17.03 15.68 31.95
N VAL A 285 -16.03 15.75 31.06
CA VAL A 285 -15.13 14.61 30.78
C VAL A 285 -14.45 14.15 32.06
N GLY A 286 -13.94 15.07 32.88
CA GLY A 286 -13.34 14.78 34.17
C GLY A 286 -14.29 14.06 35.12
N ARG A 287 -15.56 14.49 35.18
CA ARG A 287 -16.59 13.83 35.98
C ARG A 287 -16.91 12.42 35.51
N ILE A 288 -17.01 12.20 34.20
CA ILE A 288 -17.29 10.87 33.62
C ILE A 288 -16.12 9.92 33.90
N VAL A 289 -14.88 10.38 33.71
CA VAL A 289 -13.66 9.60 34.00
C VAL A 289 -13.56 9.29 35.49
N GLU A 290 -13.90 10.24 36.36
CA GLU A 290 -13.93 10.00 37.81
C GLU A 290 -15.03 9.00 38.20
N ALA A 291 -16.19 9.02 37.53
CA ALA A 291 -17.23 8.03 37.77
C ALA A 291 -16.74 6.61 37.42
N LEU A 292 -16.00 6.42 36.31
CA LEU A 292 -15.34 5.14 36.02
C LEU A 292 -14.35 4.74 37.12
N ARG A 293 -13.52 5.68 37.58
CA ARG A 293 -12.54 5.45 38.65
C ARG A 293 -13.21 5.02 39.96
N ALA A 294 -14.23 5.74 40.39
CA ALA A 294 -14.96 5.49 41.63
C ALA A 294 -15.62 4.10 41.66
N HIS A 295 -15.95 3.54 40.50
CA HIS A 295 -16.54 2.20 40.36
C HIS A 295 -15.52 1.13 39.95
N GLY A 296 -14.22 1.44 39.95
CA GLY A 296 -13.16 0.49 39.60
C GLY A 296 -13.16 0.07 38.12
N ARG A 297 -13.80 0.87 37.25
CA ARG A 297 -13.99 0.61 35.81
C ARG A 297 -13.02 1.40 34.91
N LEU A 298 -12.05 2.11 35.49
CA LEU A 298 -11.18 2.98 34.70
C LEU A 298 -10.17 2.20 33.85
N ASP A 299 -9.59 1.14 34.43
CA ASP A 299 -8.51 0.36 33.81
C ASP A 299 -9.02 -0.73 32.85
N ASP A 300 -10.32 -1.07 32.93
CA ASP A 300 -10.99 -2.04 32.04
C ASP A 300 -11.82 -1.35 30.92
N THR A 301 -11.69 -0.02 30.77
CA THR A 301 -12.45 0.76 29.79
C THR A 301 -11.53 1.41 28.76
N LEU A 302 -11.81 1.15 27.48
CA LEU A 302 -11.32 1.91 26.33
C LEU A 302 -12.08 3.24 26.25
N ILE A 303 -11.36 4.35 26.30
CA ILE A 303 -11.90 5.70 26.21
C ILE A 303 -11.39 6.33 24.92
N LEU A 304 -12.30 6.61 23.99
CA LEU A 304 -12.03 7.40 22.78
C LEU A 304 -12.64 8.78 22.96
N PHE A 305 -11.81 9.82 23.03
CA PHE A 305 -12.24 11.20 22.89
C PHE A 305 -11.98 11.66 21.46
N VAL A 306 -12.98 12.23 20.80
CA VAL A 306 -12.87 12.73 19.41
C VAL A 306 -13.82 13.91 19.16
N SER A 307 -13.51 14.79 18.21
CA SER A 307 -14.50 15.73 17.64
C SER A 307 -15.03 15.21 16.31
N ASP A 308 -16.29 15.50 15.97
CA ASP A 308 -16.84 15.12 14.67
C ASP A 308 -16.19 15.88 13.48
N HIS A 309 -15.60 17.04 13.73
CA HIS A 309 -14.71 17.76 12.81
C HIS A 309 -14.08 18.95 13.57
N GLY A 310 -13.23 19.73 12.90
CA GLY A 310 -12.69 21.00 13.39
C GLY A 310 -13.60 22.20 13.07
N LEU A 311 -13.06 23.42 13.19
CA LEU A 311 -13.78 24.68 12.91
C LEU A 311 -12.81 25.83 12.60
N ALA A 312 -13.16 26.75 11.69
CA ALA A 312 -12.26 27.83 11.28
C ALA A 312 -12.03 28.93 12.33
N LEU A 313 -13.09 29.53 12.88
CA LEU A 313 -13.01 30.62 13.87
C LEU A 313 -11.94 31.69 13.52
N GLY A 314 -12.03 32.25 12.32
CA GLY A 314 -11.16 33.30 11.80
C GLY A 314 -9.97 32.82 10.97
N SER A 315 -9.62 31.53 11.01
CA SER A 315 -8.59 30.96 10.13
C SER A 315 -8.99 31.11 8.66
N HIS A 316 -8.04 31.58 7.84
CA HIS A 316 -8.21 31.94 6.43
C HIS A 316 -9.36 32.89 6.15
N GLY A 317 -9.81 33.65 7.14
CA GLY A 317 -10.98 34.53 7.01
C GLY A 317 -12.30 33.78 6.92
N LEU A 318 -12.37 32.55 7.42
CA LEU A 318 -13.58 31.73 7.51
C LEU A 318 -14.00 31.55 8.97
N LEU A 319 -15.28 31.28 9.23
CA LEU A 319 -15.80 31.03 10.58
C LEU A 319 -16.26 29.59 10.78
N GLY A 320 -16.81 28.99 9.73
CA GLY A 320 -17.45 27.68 9.74
C GLY A 320 -16.51 26.52 9.42
N LYS A 321 -17.13 25.39 9.13
CA LYS A 321 -16.50 24.08 8.85
C LYS A 321 -16.57 23.66 7.39
N GLN A 322 -17.24 24.46 6.56
CA GLN A 322 -17.56 24.16 5.16
C GLN A 322 -16.37 24.43 4.22
N ASN A 323 -15.19 23.95 4.61
CA ASN A 323 -13.94 24.09 3.86
C ASN A 323 -12.98 22.95 4.20
N LEU A 324 -12.04 22.64 3.29
CA LEU A 324 -11.16 21.49 3.43
C LEU A 324 -9.78 21.79 4.07
N TYR A 325 -9.59 22.96 4.67
CA TYR A 325 -8.37 23.31 5.41
C TYR A 325 -8.19 22.46 6.68
N GLU A 326 -6.96 22.40 7.21
CA GLU A 326 -6.57 21.64 8.40
C GLU A 326 -7.45 21.99 9.59
N HIS A 327 -7.69 23.28 9.83
CA HIS A 327 -8.47 23.74 10.99
C HIS A 327 -9.91 23.23 11.00
N SER A 328 -10.50 22.91 9.84
CA SER A 328 -11.89 22.45 9.73
C SER A 328 -12.02 20.93 9.64
N MET A 329 -11.07 20.25 9.00
CA MET A 329 -11.18 18.80 8.78
C MET A 329 -10.42 17.98 9.81
N ARG A 330 -9.35 18.52 10.42
CA ARG A 330 -8.61 17.84 11.47
C ARG A 330 -9.36 17.95 12.80
N ALA A 331 -9.54 16.81 13.46
CA ALA A 331 -10.19 16.72 14.77
C ALA A 331 -9.17 16.38 15.87
N PRO A 332 -9.36 16.86 17.11
CA PRO A 332 -8.65 16.30 18.25
C PRO A 332 -9.10 14.85 18.47
N ALA A 333 -8.15 13.95 18.71
CA ALA A 333 -8.41 12.54 18.92
C ALA A 333 -7.44 11.93 19.95
N ILE A 334 -7.99 11.26 20.96
CA ILE A 334 -7.23 10.57 22.03
C ILE A 334 -7.87 9.21 22.28
N LEU A 335 -7.06 8.16 22.26
CA LEU A 335 -7.45 6.82 22.68
C LEU A 335 -6.67 6.43 23.93
N ALA A 336 -7.35 5.97 24.98
CA ALA A 336 -6.73 5.51 26.22
C ALA A 336 -7.41 4.23 26.71
N GLY A 337 -6.68 3.38 27.42
CA GLY A 337 -7.23 2.16 28.00
C GLY A 337 -6.40 0.90 27.68
N PRO A 338 -6.95 -0.29 27.92
CA PRO A 338 -6.18 -1.53 27.80
C PRO A 338 -5.72 -1.80 26.37
N GLY A 339 -4.46 -2.20 26.21
CA GLY A 339 -3.86 -2.49 24.89
C GLY A 339 -3.46 -1.24 24.08
N VAL A 340 -3.62 -0.04 24.64
CA VAL A 340 -3.24 1.23 24.01
C VAL A 340 -1.90 1.73 24.59
N PRO A 341 -0.92 2.14 23.76
CA PRO A 341 0.32 2.73 24.25
C PRO A 341 0.07 4.01 25.07
N VAL A 342 0.82 4.17 26.16
CA VAL A 342 0.69 5.27 27.12
C VAL A 342 1.65 6.40 26.78
N GLY A 343 1.18 7.65 26.83
CA GLY A 343 2.00 8.86 26.62
C GLY A 343 2.55 8.98 25.19
N ARG A 344 1.91 8.32 24.22
CA ARG A 344 2.37 8.28 22.82
C ARG A 344 1.63 9.34 21.99
N ARG A 345 2.33 9.90 21.00
CA ARG A 345 1.77 10.80 20.00
C ARG A 345 2.01 10.25 18.60
N GLU A 346 0.95 10.04 17.85
CA GLU A 346 0.98 9.42 16.52
C GLU A 346 0.65 10.42 15.42
N ARG A 347 1.42 10.38 14.34
CA ARG A 347 1.22 11.22 13.14
C ARG A 347 0.64 10.46 11.95
N VAL A 348 0.13 9.25 12.18
CA VAL A 348 -0.49 8.42 11.15
C VAL A 348 -1.74 9.09 10.58
N LEU A 349 -1.89 9.07 9.26
CA LEU A 349 -3.08 9.55 8.58
C LEU A 349 -4.26 8.61 8.84
N CYS A 350 -5.31 9.12 9.48
CA CYS A 350 -6.54 8.38 9.69
C CYS A 350 -7.79 9.23 9.52
N HIS A 351 -8.87 8.58 9.10
CA HIS A 351 -10.20 9.13 9.21
C HIS A 351 -10.81 8.80 10.59
N LEU A 352 -11.79 9.58 11.03
CA LEU A 352 -12.37 9.40 12.38
C LEU A 352 -12.99 8.01 12.60
N GLN A 353 -13.59 7.42 11.56
CA GLN A 353 -14.16 6.07 11.63
C GLN A 353 -13.12 4.97 11.85
N ASP A 354 -11.86 5.21 11.48
CA ASP A 354 -10.77 4.25 11.74
C ASP A 354 -10.46 4.14 13.23
N LEU A 355 -10.61 5.25 13.98
CA LEU A 355 -10.44 5.25 15.43
C LEU A 355 -11.53 4.42 16.10
N VAL A 356 -12.78 4.51 15.64
CA VAL A 356 -13.87 3.67 16.14
C VAL A 356 -13.63 2.19 15.79
N ALA A 357 -13.14 1.91 14.57
CA ALA A 357 -12.74 0.56 14.18
C ALA A 357 -11.59 -0.01 15.01
N THR A 358 -10.66 0.85 15.42
CA THR A 358 -9.56 0.49 16.32
C THR A 358 -10.08 0.11 17.70
N VAL A 359 -11.02 0.88 18.24
CA VAL A 359 -11.70 0.57 19.51
C VAL A 359 -12.44 -0.76 19.43
N GLY A 360 -13.20 -1.00 18.37
CA GLY A 360 -13.88 -2.27 18.12
C GLY A 360 -12.93 -3.46 18.12
N GLY A 361 -11.83 -3.34 17.36
CA GLY A 361 -10.81 -4.39 17.30
C GLY A 361 -10.11 -4.65 18.64
N LEU A 362 -9.82 -3.60 19.43
CA LEU A 362 -9.23 -3.74 20.77
C LEU A 362 -10.20 -4.40 21.76
N ALA A 363 -11.50 -4.18 21.59
CA ALA A 363 -12.55 -4.85 22.36
C ALA A 363 -12.85 -6.28 21.89
N GLY A 364 -12.27 -6.72 20.77
CA GLY A 364 -12.53 -8.03 20.17
C GLY A 364 -13.90 -8.12 19.47
N VAL A 365 -14.48 -6.99 19.09
CA VAL A 365 -15.78 -6.90 18.41
C VAL A 365 -15.55 -6.68 16.90
N PRO A 366 -16.11 -7.51 16.01
CA PRO A 366 -15.94 -7.35 14.57
C PRO A 366 -16.58 -6.03 14.08
N ALA A 367 -16.10 -5.52 12.94
CA ALA A 367 -16.67 -4.31 12.35
C ALA A 367 -18.11 -4.51 11.85
N PRO A 368 -18.92 -3.44 11.79
CA PRO A 368 -20.23 -3.48 11.15
C PRO A 368 -20.15 -3.95 9.70
N ALA A 369 -21.21 -4.62 9.23
CA ALA A 369 -21.26 -5.11 7.86
C ALA A 369 -21.07 -3.97 6.84
N GLY A 370 -20.13 -4.15 5.91
CA GLY A 370 -19.80 -3.16 4.89
C GLY A 370 -18.93 -2.00 5.37
N SER A 371 -18.37 -2.06 6.59
CA SER A 371 -17.39 -1.09 7.06
C SER A 371 -16.18 -1.01 6.12
N GLU A 372 -15.80 0.22 5.77
CA GLU A 372 -14.64 0.59 4.97
C GLU A 372 -13.49 1.13 5.85
N ALA A 373 -13.75 1.34 7.14
CA ALA A 373 -12.77 1.78 8.12
C ALA A 373 -11.66 0.73 8.34
N VAL A 374 -10.43 1.20 8.52
CA VAL A 374 -9.23 0.39 8.71
C VAL A 374 -8.70 0.58 10.13
N SER A 375 -8.49 -0.51 10.86
CA SER A 375 -8.03 -0.46 12.25
C SER A 375 -6.55 -0.05 12.36
N LEU A 376 -6.23 0.83 13.32
CA LEU A 376 -4.88 1.27 13.65
C LEU A 376 -4.12 0.31 14.58
N ILE A 377 -4.70 -0.83 14.97
CA ILE A 377 -4.03 -1.79 15.87
C ILE A 377 -2.60 -2.17 15.40
N PRO A 378 -2.36 -2.46 14.11
CA PRO A 378 -0.99 -2.76 13.64
C PRO A 378 -0.02 -1.59 13.87
N VAL A 379 -0.48 -0.35 13.76
CA VAL A 379 0.33 0.86 14.03
C VAL A 379 0.60 1.01 15.53
N LEU A 380 -0.43 0.82 16.35
CA LEU A 380 -0.28 0.87 17.81
C LEU A 380 0.68 -0.20 18.34
N ARG A 381 0.73 -1.37 17.70
CA ARG A 381 1.65 -2.48 18.00
C ARG A 381 3.03 -2.35 17.38
N GLY A 382 3.25 -1.38 16.48
CA GLY A 382 4.50 -1.22 15.74
C GLY A 382 4.72 -2.29 14.65
N GLU A 383 3.66 -2.99 14.25
CA GLU A 383 3.66 -3.97 13.14
C GLU A 383 3.60 -3.28 11.77
N GLN A 384 3.02 -2.08 11.71
CA GLN A 384 2.94 -1.23 10.51
C GLN A 384 3.27 0.22 10.84
N LEU A 385 3.79 0.97 9.86
CA LEU A 385 4.03 2.41 10.00
C LEU A 385 2.79 3.26 9.82
N ALA A 386 1.89 2.82 8.94
CA ALA A 386 0.70 3.53 8.55
C ALA A 386 -0.32 2.54 8.02
N ILE A 387 -1.59 2.94 8.07
CA ILE A 387 -2.69 2.19 7.47
C ILE A 387 -3.05 2.69 6.06
N ARG A 388 -2.50 3.85 5.67
CA ARG A 388 -2.60 4.46 4.33
C ARG A 388 -1.59 5.60 4.17
N ASP A 389 -1.31 5.96 2.92
CA ASP A 389 -0.36 7.01 2.56
C ASP A 389 -1.02 8.36 2.28
N ASP A 390 -2.31 8.37 1.97
CA ASP A 390 -3.06 9.57 1.67
C ASP A 390 -4.54 9.47 2.09
N LEU A 391 -5.20 10.62 2.13
CA LEU A 391 -6.63 10.77 2.42
C LEU A 391 -7.30 11.60 1.33
N LEU A 392 -8.52 11.22 0.99
CA LEU A 392 -9.45 12.06 0.24
C LEU A 392 -10.39 12.78 1.20
N LEU A 393 -10.48 14.09 1.06
CA LEU A 393 -11.50 14.92 1.71
C LEU A 393 -12.39 15.55 0.64
N ALA A 394 -13.68 15.71 0.96
CA ALA A 394 -14.64 16.25 0.01
C ALA A 394 -15.72 17.09 0.70
N TYR A 395 -16.03 18.23 0.10
CA TYR A 395 -17.15 19.05 0.51
C TYR A 395 -18.04 19.38 -0.68
N ARG A 396 -19.28 18.87 -0.65
CA ARG A 396 -20.30 18.99 -1.71
C ARG A 396 -19.72 18.64 -3.10
N HIS A 397 -20.10 19.38 -4.12
CA HIS A 397 -19.44 19.43 -5.42
C HIS A 397 -18.41 20.57 -5.53
N LEU A 398 -18.19 21.28 -4.42
CA LEU A 398 -17.46 22.56 -4.40
C LEU A 398 -15.96 22.38 -4.18
N GLN A 399 -15.54 21.38 -3.39
CA GLN A 399 -14.15 21.25 -2.95
C GLN A 399 -13.72 19.79 -2.85
N ARG A 400 -12.47 19.50 -3.24
CA ARG A 400 -11.78 18.21 -3.01
C ARG A 400 -10.39 18.45 -2.47
N ALA A 401 -9.91 17.58 -1.59
CA ALA A 401 -8.53 17.65 -1.12
C ALA A 401 -7.87 16.28 -1.05
N LEU A 402 -6.61 16.24 -1.47
CA LEU A 402 -5.67 15.15 -1.23
C LEU A 402 -4.79 15.55 -0.05
N VAL A 403 -4.73 14.73 0.99
CA VAL A 403 -3.84 14.92 2.14
C VAL A 403 -2.82 13.79 2.17
N THR A 404 -1.54 14.13 2.21
CA THR A 404 -0.40 13.21 2.39
C THR A 404 0.32 13.52 3.71
N PRO A 405 1.35 12.76 4.14
CA PRO A 405 2.02 13.03 5.42
C PRO A 405 2.65 14.41 5.50
N ASP A 406 3.12 14.96 4.37
CA ASP A 406 3.85 16.23 4.35
C ASP A 406 3.17 17.29 3.47
N TRP A 407 2.14 16.95 2.69
CA TRP A 407 1.55 17.86 1.70
C TRP A 407 0.05 17.78 1.62
N LYS A 408 -0.56 18.86 1.11
CA LYS A 408 -1.98 18.92 0.82
C LYS A 408 -2.27 19.68 -0.44
N LEU A 409 -3.12 19.11 -1.29
CA LEU A 409 -3.70 19.76 -2.47
C LEU A 409 -5.19 19.97 -2.21
N ILE A 410 -5.69 21.20 -2.38
CA ILE A 410 -7.12 21.51 -2.37
C ILE A 410 -7.51 21.99 -3.77
N ARG A 411 -8.61 21.47 -4.32
CA ARG A 411 -9.19 21.84 -5.61
C ARG A 411 -10.60 22.39 -5.41
N TYR A 412 -10.91 23.45 -6.14
CA TYR A 412 -12.20 24.12 -6.20
C TYR A 412 -12.73 24.04 -7.65
N PRO A 413 -13.44 22.95 -8.01
CA PRO A 413 -13.76 22.66 -9.41
C PRO A 413 -14.58 23.76 -10.10
N GLU A 414 -15.55 24.36 -9.41
CA GLU A 414 -16.46 25.35 -10.02
C GLU A 414 -15.76 26.63 -10.46
N ILE A 415 -14.71 27.04 -9.74
CA ILE A 415 -13.94 28.25 -10.04
C ILE A 415 -12.59 27.93 -10.71
N GLY A 416 -12.31 26.65 -11.00
CA GLY A 416 -11.07 26.22 -11.63
C GLY A 416 -9.80 26.57 -10.83
N ARG A 417 -9.89 26.62 -9.50
CA ARG A 417 -8.78 27.01 -8.62
C ARG A 417 -8.22 25.82 -7.86
N GLU A 418 -6.93 25.90 -7.54
CA GLU A 418 -6.24 24.94 -6.69
C GLU A 418 -5.37 25.67 -5.67
N GLN A 419 -5.01 24.97 -4.59
CA GLN A 419 -4.03 25.40 -3.61
C GLN A 419 -3.14 24.21 -3.22
N LEU A 420 -1.84 24.45 -3.04
CA LEU A 420 -0.87 23.42 -2.66
C LEU A 420 -0.09 23.88 -1.42
N PHE A 421 -0.07 23.07 -0.36
CA PHE A 421 0.59 23.38 0.90
C PHE A 421 1.61 22.31 1.29
N ASP A 422 2.76 22.75 1.80
CA ASP A 422 3.75 21.92 2.49
C ASP A 422 3.42 21.88 3.98
N LEU A 423 2.62 20.91 4.42
CA LEU A 423 2.15 20.79 5.80
C LEU A 423 3.27 20.56 6.82
N ARG A 424 4.48 20.19 6.36
CA ARG A 424 5.63 20.01 7.26
C ARG A 424 6.22 21.35 7.68
N ASN A 425 6.31 22.29 6.73
CA ASN A 425 6.93 23.60 6.96
C ASN A 425 5.89 24.73 7.12
N ASP A 426 4.66 24.49 6.68
CA ASP A 426 3.51 25.40 6.71
C ASP A 426 2.27 24.66 7.24
N PRO A 427 2.23 24.34 8.55
CA PRO A 427 1.13 23.58 9.16
C PRO A 427 -0.19 24.36 9.24
N ASP A 428 -0.14 25.69 9.07
CA ASP A 428 -1.29 26.59 9.09
C ASP A 428 -1.81 26.92 7.69
N GLU A 429 -1.23 26.32 6.63
CA GLU A 429 -1.63 26.47 5.23
C GLU A 429 -1.64 27.94 4.77
N ILE A 430 -0.63 28.72 5.16
CA ILE A 430 -0.52 30.15 4.85
C ILE A 430 0.02 30.38 3.43
N HIS A 431 0.90 29.50 2.94
CA HIS A 431 1.66 29.68 1.71
C HIS A 431 1.18 28.73 0.62
N ASP A 432 0.33 29.25 -0.28
CA ASP A 432 -0.11 28.51 -1.47
C ASP A 432 1.00 28.43 -2.53
N LEU A 433 1.53 27.23 -2.72
CA LEU A 433 2.62 26.89 -3.63
C LEU A 433 2.15 26.47 -5.03
N SER A 434 0.84 26.48 -5.30
CA SER A 434 0.26 25.91 -6.55
C SER A 434 0.68 26.65 -7.82
N ALA A 435 1.02 27.94 -7.72
CA ALA A 435 1.46 28.76 -8.84
C ALA A 435 2.97 28.68 -9.11
N GLU A 436 3.75 28.03 -8.24
CA GLU A 436 5.20 27.97 -8.36
C GLU A 436 5.64 26.90 -9.36
N ALA A 437 6.42 27.28 -10.37
CA ALA A 437 6.89 26.37 -11.41
C ALA A 437 7.68 25.17 -10.86
N ALA A 438 8.38 25.33 -9.73
CA ALA A 438 9.11 24.27 -9.05
C ALA A 438 8.20 23.12 -8.55
N HIS A 439 6.90 23.36 -8.43
CA HIS A 439 5.93 22.39 -7.91
C HIS A 439 4.97 21.85 -8.99
N ALA A 440 5.15 22.22 -10.26
CA ALA A 440 4.27 21.82 -11.36
C ALA A 440 4.18 20.28 -11.51
N VAL A 441 5.30 19.57 -11.37
CA VAL A 441 5.33 18.10 -11.45
C VAL A 441 4.55 17.47 -10.28
N ARG A 442 4.80 17.93 -9.06
CA ARG A 442 4.09 17.46 -7.86
C ARG A 442 2.59 17.72 -7.96
N LEU A 443 2.20 18.87 -8.49
CA LEU A 443 0.79 19.23 -8.68
C LEU A 443 0.11 18.28 -9.67
N ALA A 444 0.78 17.91 -10.76
CA ALA A 444 0.28 16.90 -11.70
C ALA A 444 0.15 15.52 -11.04
N GLU A 445 1.17 15.06 -10.31
CA GLU A 445 1.12 13.80 -9.54
C GLU A 445 -0.05 13.77 -8.55
N PHE A 446 -0.25 14.86 -7.80
CA PHE A 446 -1.32 14.95 -6.81
C PHE A 446 -2.70 15.05 -7.44
N ARG A 447 -2.86 15.71 -8.59
CA ARG A 447 -4.12 15.67 -9.35
C ARG A 447 -4.46 14.24 -9.77
N SER A 448 -3.47 13.51 -10.29
CA SER A 448 -3.64 12.11 -10.71
C SER A 448 -3.99 11.21 -9.52
N ARG A 449 -3.29 11.35 -8.39
CA ARG A 449 -3.57 10.56 -7.19
C ARG A 449 -4.93 10.90 -6.60
N MET A 450 -5.31 12.17 -6.56
CA MET A 450 -6.63 12.59 -6.09
C MET A 450 -7.74 12.04 -6.98
N ALA A 451 -7.57 12.03 -8.31
CA ALA A 451 -8.52 11.40 -9.23
C ALA A 451 -8.69 9.90 -8.95
N SER A 452 -7.58 9.18 -8.70
CA SER A 452 -7.63 7.76 -8.32
C SER A 452 -8.41 7.55 -7.03
N LEU A 453 -8.14 8.34 -5.99
CA LEU A 453 -8.88 8.27 -4.73
C LEU A 453 -10.37 8.59 -4.90
N MET A 454 -10.71 9.56 -5.76
CA MET A 454 -12.10 9.88 -6.06
C MET A 454 -12.82 8.69 -6.71
N HIS A 455 -12.15 7.94 -7.60
CA HIS A 455 -12.70 6.70 -8.13
C HIS A 455 -12.82 5.60 -7.07
N GLU A 456 -11.79 5.40 -6.25
CA GLU A 456 -11.80 4.40 -5.16
C GLU A 456 -12.93 4.66 -4.15
N ALA A 457 -13.27 5.94 -3.94
CA ALA A 457 -14.32 6.37 -3.02
C ALA A 457 -15.71 6.46 -3.66
N ASP A 458 -15.87 6.12 -4.94
CA ASP A 458 -17.11 6.31 -5.72
C ASP A 458 -17.64 7.77 -5.65
N ASP A 459 -16.72 8.73 -5.70
CA ASP A 459 -17.04 10.16 -5.70
C ASP A 459 -17.80 10.55 -6.97
N PRO A 460 -18.97 11.21 -6.88
CA PRO A 460 -19.74 11.64 -8.05
C PRO A 460 -19.02 12.69 -8.90
N LEU A 461 -18.00 13.35 -8.36
CA LEU A 461 -17.13 14.26 -9.10
C LEU A 461 -15.84 13.62 -9.58
N ALA A 462 -15.65 12.31 -9.36
CA ALA A 462 -14.50 11.63 -9.93
C ALA A 462 -14.46 11.99 -11.41
N PRO A 463 -13.34 12.58 -11.90
CA PRO A 463 -13.25 12.99 -13.28
C PRO A 463 -13.65 11.77 -14.10
N SER A 464 -14.57 11.93 -15.06
CA SER A 464 -15.04 10.77 -15.81
C SER A 464 -13.83 9.98 -16.27
N VAL A 465 -13.66 8.75 -15.77
CA VAL A 465 -13.10 7.72 -16.64
C VAL A 465 -13.99 7.85 -17.86
N PRO A 466 -13.46 8.26 -19.02
CA PRO A 466 -14.30 8.45 -20.18
C PRO A 466 -15.21 7.22 -20.25
N PRO A 467 -16.55 7.38 -20.36
CA PRO A 467 -17.39 6.21 -20.57
C PRO A 467 -16.72 5.44 -21.69
N PRO A 468 -16.50 4.10 -21.55
CA PRO A 468 -15.75 3.35 -22.54
C PRO A 468 -16.32 3.78 -23.87
N PRO A 469 -15.52 4.41 -24.76
CA PRO A 469 -16.07 5.01 -25.95
C PRO A 469 -16.95 3.94 -26.58
N ALA A 470 -18.22 4.30 -26.82
CA ALA A 470 -19.14 3.41 -27.53
C ALA A 470 -18.36 2.91 -28.73
N ILE A 471 -18.10 1.60 -28.75
CA ILE A 471 -17.01 1.02 -29.52
C ILE A 471 -17.21 1.39 -31.00
N ALA A 472 -16.52 2.43 -31.42
CA ALA A 472 -16.06 2.58 -32.78
C ALA A 472 -14.73 1.83 -32.79
N VAL A 473 -14.73 0.57 -33.22
CA VAL A 473 -13.48 -0.14 -33.48
C VAL A 473 -12.74 0.62 -34.58
N ALA A 474 -11.52 1.09 -34.30
CA ALA A 474 -10.57 1.41 -35.37
C ALA A 474 -9.08 1.46 -34.95
N ARG A 475 -8.68 1.20 -33.70
CA ARG A 475 -7.26 1.06 -33.36
C ARG A 475 -6.96 -0.09 -32.38
N PRO A 476 -5.87 -0.85 -32.58
CA PRO A 476 -5.35 -1.80 -31.60
C PRO A 476 -4.97 -1.12 -30.26
N PRO A 477 -5.00 -1.84 -29.11
CA PRO A 477 -4.63 -1.27 -27.82
C PRO A 477 -3.12 -1.02 -27.70
N ASN A 478 -2.72 -0.11 -26.83
CA ASN A 478 -1.34 0.01 -26.41
C ASN A 478 -0.95 -1.12 -25.45
N ILE A 479 0.34 -1.41 -25.33
CA ILE A 479 0.87 -2.39 -24.39
C ILE A 479 1.97 -1.74 -23.56
N VAL A 480 1.86 -1.80 -22.24
CA VAL A 480 2.90 -1.38 -21.28
C VAL A 480 3.28 -2.58 -20.42
N PHE A 481 4.54 -2.97 -20.48
CA PHE A 481 5.08 -4.11 -19.75
C PHE A 481 6.17 -3.68 -18.77
N PHE A 482 5.83 -3.61 -17.49
CA PHE A 482 6.77 -3.39 -16.40
C PHE A 482 7.42 -4.71 -15.99
N LEU A 483 8.75 -4.75 -15.98
CA LEU A 483 9.53 -5.92 -15.56
C LEU A 483 10.59 -5.49 -14.54
N ALA A 484 10.35 -5.78 -13.26
CA ALA A 484 11.26 -5.48 -12.16
C ALA A 484 12.44 -6.47 -12.07
N ASP A 485 13.51 -6.07 -11.38
CA ASP A 485 14.72 -6.87 -11.18
C ASP A 485 14.92 -7.18 -9.69
N ASP A 486 14.99 -8.46 -9.33
CA ASP A 486 15.12 -8.93 -7.94
C ASP A 486 13.92 -8.60 -7.04
N LEU A 487 12.72 -8.51 -7.60
CA LEU A 487 11.51 -8.23 -6.84
C LEU A 487 10.78 -9.53 -6.47
N GLY A 488 10.75 -9.85 -5.17
CA GLY A 488 9.99 -10.99 -4.67
C GLY A 488 8.54 -10.63 -4.36
N THR A 489 7.70 -11.66 -4.18
CA THR A 489 6.27 -11.48 -3.86
C THR A 489 6.05 -10.72 -2.55
N GLY A 490 6.93 -10.88 -1.57
CA GLY A 490 6.89 -10.21 -0.27
C GLY A 490 7.41 -8.77 -0.25
N ASP A 491 7.86 -8.24 -1.39
CA ASP A 491 8.27 -6.83 -1.53
C ASP A 491 7.11 -5.91 -1.93
N VAL A 492 5.95 -6.47 -2.33
CA VAL A 492 4.76 -5.70 -2.77
C VAL A 492 3.71 -5.67 -1.65
N ALA A 493 3.22 -4.48 -1.29
CA ALA A 493 2.28 -4.30 -0.17
C ALA A 493 0.91 -4.97 -0.41
N ALA A 494 0.37 -4.93 -1.64
CA ALA A 494 -0.84 -5.68 -2.03
C ALA A 494 -0.72 -7.20 -1.86
N LEU A 495 0.50 -7.72 -1.70
CA LEU A 495 0.80 -9.14 -1.49
C LEU A 495 1.33 -9.44 -0.08
N GLY A 496 1.22 -8.47 0.83
CA GLY A 496 1.52 -8.64 2.25
C GLY A 496 2.88 -8.11 2.71
N SER A 497 3.58 -7.32 1.89
CA SER A 497 4.77 -6.60 2.37
C SER A 497 4.41 -5.62 3.48
N LEU A 498 5.21 -5.59 4.54
CA LEU A 498 5.11 -4.60 5.62
C LEU A 498 6.19 -3.52 5.53
N HIS A 499 7.08 -3.63 4.53
CA HIS A 499 8.39 -3.00 4.55
C HIS A 499 8.56 -1.91 3.50
N ALA A 500 7.92 -2.07 2.34
CA ALA A 500 7.93 -1.09 1.25
C ALA A 500 6.51 -0.57 0.98
N LEU A 501 6.41 0.63 0.40
CA LEU A 501 5.14 1.22 -0.01
C LEU A 501 5.00 1.07 -1.52
N THR A 502 3.88 0.51 -1.96
CA THR A 502 3.65 0.27 -3.38
C THR A 502 2.25 0.69 -3.84
N PRO A 503 1.73 1.89 -3.50
CA PRO A 503 0.34 2.26 -3.80
C PRO A 503 -0.04 2.23 -5.29
N ASN A 504 0.88 2.53 -6.21
CA ASN A 504 0.57 2.52 -7.65
C ASN A 504 0.54 1.09 -8.22
N ILE A 505 1.47 0.24 -7.80
CA ILE A 505 1.48 -1.19 -8.12
C ILE A 505 0.27 -1.85 -7.46
N ASP A 506 -0.04 -1.53 -6.21
CA ASP A 506 -1.20 -2.02 -5.48
C ASP A 506 -2.50 -1.67 -6.21
N SER A 507 -2.59 -0.47 -6.78
CA SER A 507 -3.71 -0.06 -7.66
C SER A 507 -3.83 -0.94 -8.91
N LEU A 508 -2.70 -1.32 -9.55
CA LEU A 508 -2.74 -2.30 -10.65
C LEU A 508 -3.26 -3.66 -10.15
N PHE A 509 -2.78 -4.13 -8.99
CA PHE A 509 -3.24 -5.36 -8.35
C PHE A 509 -4.72 -5.32 -7.96
N ALA A 510 -5.27 -4.16 -7.57
CA ALA A 510 -6.68 -4.00 -7.26
C ALA A 510 -7.55 -4.01 -8.53
N ARG A 511 -7.09 -3.38 -9.61
CA ARG A 511 -7.86 -3.20 -10.86
C ARG A 511 -7.65 -4.30 -11.90
N GLY A 512 -6.71 -5.20 -11.69
CA GLY A 512 -6.35 -6.25 -12.64
C GLY A 512 -6.70 -7.66 -12.21
N THR A 513 -6.40 -8.60 -13.10
CA THR A 513 -6.39 -10.04 -12.79
C THR A 513 -4.99 -10.44 -12.31
N ARG A 514 -4.91 -11.01 -11.11
CA ARG A 514 -3.66 -11.44 -10.48
C ARG A 514 -3.35 -12.87 -10.89
N LEU A 515 -2.10 -13.13 -11.27
CA LEU A 515 -1.58 -14.48 -11.51
C LEU A 515 -0.82 -14.92 -10.26
N THR A 516 -1.46 -15.71 -9.41
CA THR A 516 -0.89 -16.06 -8.10
C THR A 516 0.26 -17.05 -8.20
N ARG A 517 0.31 -17.87 -9.26
CA ARG A 517 1.33 -18.90 -9.55
C ARG A 517 2.08 -18.65 -10.85
N HIS A 518 2.62 -17.43 -11.02
CA HIS A 518 3.38 -17.05 -12.20
C HIS A 518 4.88 -17.29 -12.02
N TRP A 519 5.50 -18.06 -12.91
CA TRP A 519 6.95 -18.25 -12.98
C TRP A 519 7.60 -17.26 -13.94
N ALA A 520 8.60 -16.53 -13.46
CA ALA A 520 9.58 -15.84 -14.30
C ALA A 520 10.19 -16.81 -15.33
N GLY A 521 10.70 -16.29 -16.45
CA GLY A 521 11.22 -17.14 -17.53
C GLY A 521 12.44 -17.97 -17.10
N SER A 522 13.21 -17.48 -16.13
CA SER A 522 14.28 -18.21 -15.46
C SER A 522 14.55 -17.57 -14.09
N ALA A 523 15.39 -18.18 -13.25
CA ALA A 523 15.80 -17.57 -11.98
C ALA A 523 16.96 -16.56 -12.15
N VAL A 524 17.23 -16.11 -13.38
CA VAL A 524 18.25 -15.10 -13.73
C VAL A 524 17.84 -14.26 -14.94
N CYS A 525 18.35 -13.03 -15.03
CA CYS A 525 17.86 -11.96 -15.89
C CYS A 525 17.87 -12.26 -17.41
N ALA A 526 19.03 -12.54 -18.02
CA ALA A 526 19.12 -12.65 -19.49
C ALA A 526 18.27 -13.81 -20.05
N PRO A 527 18.33 -15.04 -19.49
CA PRO A 527 17.43 -16.11 -19.90
C PRO A 527 15.95 -15.77 -19.71
N SER A 528 15.58 -15.15 -18.59
CA SER A 528 14.19 -14.78 -18.31
C SER A 528 13.61 -13.80 -19.36
N ARG A 529 14.41 -12.79 -19.76
CA ARG A 529 14.01 -11.90 -20.85
C ARG A 529 14.00 -12.57 -22.22
N CYS A 530 14.91 -13.51 -22.47
CA CYS A 530 14.88 -14.28 -23.72
C CYS A 530 13.56 -15.06 -23.85
N VAL A 531 13.09 -15.66 -22.75
CA VAL A 531 11.80 -16.35 -22.68
C VAL A 531 10.65 -15.38 -22.99
N LEU A 532 10.62 -14.19 -22.36
CA LEU A 532 9.60 -13.16 -22.65
C LEU A 532 9.61 -12.74 -24.13
N MET A 533 10.79 -12.52 -24.70
CA MET A 533 10.92 -12.04 -26.08
C MET A 533 10.56 -13.09 -27.12
N THR A 534 10.74 -14.39 -26.83
CA THR A 534 10.61 -15.47 -27.81
C THR A 534 9.41 -16.40 -27.59
N GLY A 535 8.80 -16.39 -26.40
CA GLY A 535 7.74 -17.33 -26.03
C GLY A 535 8.22 -18.78 -25.90
N LEU A 536 9.54 -19.00 -25.84
CA LEU A 536 10.18 -20.30 -25.64
C LEU A 536 10.65 -20.43 -24.21
N HIS A 537 10.43 -21.57 -23.58
CA HIS A 537 10.99 -21.84 -22.25
C HIS A 537 12.50 -22.14 -22.34
N PRO A 538 13.28 -22.09 -21.24
CA PRO A 538 14.74 -22.20 -21.28
C PRO A 538 15.32 -23.46 -21.94
N GLY A 539 14.57 -24.57 -21.99
CA GLY A 539 15.01 -25.79 -22.68
C GLY A 539 15.05 -25.68 -24.21
N HIS A 540 14.35 -24.69 -24.78
CA HIS A 540 14.26 -24.42 -26.22
C HIS A 540 14.83 -23.05 -26.59
N ALA A 541 14.86 -22.11 -25.65
CA ALA A 541 15.39 -20.77 -25.83
C ALA A 541 16.93 -20.79 -26.04
N PRO A 542 17.46 -19.89 -26.87
CA PRO A 542 18.89 -19.84 -27.20
C PRO A 542 19.77 -19.24 -26.08
N ILE A 543 19.20 -18.56 -25.09
CA ILE A 543 19.93 -17.95 -23.96
C ILE A 543 19.55 -18.68 -22.66
N ARG A 544 20.52 -19.39 -22.06
CA ARG A 544 20.31 -20.22 -20.85
C ARG A 544 21.09 -19.80 -19.60
N SER A 545 21.99 -18.81 -19.75
CA SER A 545 22.76 -18.20 -18.66
C SER A 545 22.99 -16.71 -18.93
N ASN A 546 23.37 -15.97 -17.89
CA ASN A 546 24.03 -14.68 -18.04
C ASN A 546 25.46 -14.91 -18.56
N SER A 547 25.70 -14.68 -19.85
CA SER A 547 27.01 -14.91 -20.49
C SER A 547 27.56 -13.60 -21.03
N GLU A 548 28.48 -12.98 -20.30
CA GLU A 548 29.12 -11.74 -20.73
C GLU A 548 30.00 -11.92 -21.97
N VAL A 549 29.99 -10.91 -22.84
CA VAL A 549 30.90 -10.80 -24.00
C VAL A 549 31.71 -9.50 -23.88
N GLN A 550 33.01 -9.58 -24.17
CA GLN A 550 33.91 -8.42 -24.16
C GLN A 550 33.86 -7.66 -25.50
N PRO A 551 34.06 -6.32 -25.50
CA PRO A 551 34.30 -5.45 -24.34
C PRO A 551 33.03 -5.04 -23.57
N GLU A 552 31.85 -5.15 -24.17
CA GLU A 552 30.56 -4.83 -23.54
C GLU A 552 29.43 -5.63 -24.19
N GLY A 553 28.57 -6.26 -23.38
CA GLY A 553 27.36 -6.94 -23.83
C GLY A 553 27.14 -8.30 -23.17
N GLN A 554 26.13 -9.02 -23.66
CA GLN A 554 25.86 -10.41 -23.30
C GLN A 554 25.80 -11.24 -24.58
N ARG A 555 25.90 -12.57 -24.48
CA ARG A 555 25.81 -13.47 -25.63
C ARG A 555 24.54 -13.16 -26.45
N PRO A 556 24.67 -12.94 -27.77
CA PRO A 556 23.53 -12.63 -28.62
C PRO A 556 22.64 -13.84 -28.86
N MET A 557 21.34 -13.61 -29.04
CA MET A 557 20.46 -14.57 -29.70
C MET A 557 20.92 -14.77 -31.16
N PRO A 558 20.69 -15.96 -31.77
CA PRO A 558 20.98 -16.21 -33.17
C PRO A 558 20.33 -15.19 -34.11
N GLU A 559 21.00 -14.90 -35.21
CA GLU A 559 20.44 -14.02 -36.25
C GLU A 559 19.12 -14.59 -36.79
N GLY A 560 18.14 -13.71 -37.02
CA GLY A 560 16.81 -14.10 -37.47
C GLY A 560 15.88 -14.64 -36.38
N THR A 561 16.29 -14.60 -35.10
CA THR A 561 15.39 -14.93 -33.99
C THR A 561 14.18 -13.99 -33.99
N VAL A 562 12.98 -14.55 -34.08
CA VAL A 562 11.72 -13.79 -34.05
C VAL A 562 11.41 -13.38 -32.61
N THR A 563 11.11 -12.11 -32.40
CA THR A 563 10.86 -11.53 -31.07
C THR A 563 9.51 -10.82 -31.00
N LEU A 564 8.92 -10.75 -29.81
CA LEU A 564 7.68 -10.00 -29.53
C LEU A 564 7.70 -8.56 -30.08
N PRO A 565 8.69 -7.69 -29.75
CA PRO A 565 8.77 -6.35 -30.35
C PRO A 565 8.89 -6.38 -31.87
N GLY A 566 9.61 -7.35 -32.46
CA GLY A 566 9.69 -7.51 -33.91
C GLY A 566 8.33 -7.81 -34.56
N ILE A 567 7.52 -8.68 -33.95
CA ILE A 567 6.17 -9.01 -34.41
C ILE A 567 5.25 -7.79 -34.28
N LEU A 568 5.25 -7.12 -33.14
CA LEU A 568 4.40 -5.94 -32.90
C LEU A 568 4.76 -4.79 -33.85
N ARG A 569 6.05 -4.56 -34.08
CA ARG A 569 6.52 -3.58 -35.07
C ARG A 569 6.05 -3.91 -36.49
N ALA A 570 6.10 -5.18 -36.89
CA ALA A 570 5.58 -5.62 -38.18
C ALA A 570 4.05 -5.45 -38.29
N ALA A 571 3.33 -5.50 -37.15
CA ALA A 571 1.90 -5.23 -37.05
C ALA A 571 1.57 -3.71 -36.93
N GLY A 572 2.56 -2.83 -37.03
CA GLY A 572 2.37 -1.38 -37.08
C GLY A 572 2.53 -0.64 -35.74
N TYR A 573 2.97 -1.30 -34.67
CA TYR A 573 3.19 -0.65 -33.37
C TYR A 573 4.49 0.16 -33.38
N ALA A 574 4.49 1.29 -32.67
CA ALA A 574 5.73 1.88 -32.18
C ALA A 574 6.32 0.98 -31.10
N THR A 575 7.61 0.67 -31.13
CA THR A 575 8.22 -0.21 -30.10
C THR A 575 9.33 0.51 -29.33
N GLY A 576 9.16 0.60 -28.01
CA GLY A 576 10.08 1.30 -27.11
C GLY A 576 10.56 0.41 -25.96
N GLY A 577 11.88 0.34 -25.75
CA GLY A 577 12.50 -0.40 -24.64
C GLY A 577 13.31 0.53 -23.74
N PHE A 578 12.97 0.62 -22.46
CA PHE A 578 13.60 1.59 -21.54
C PHE A 578 14.07 0.89 -20.26
N GLY A 579 15.38 0.66 -20.13
CA GLY A 579 15.96 -0.05 -18.99
C GLY A 579 17.09 -1.03 -19.37
N LYS A 580 17.06 -2.25 -18.82
CA LYS A 580 18.12 -3.28 -18.96
C LYS A 580 17.81 -4.27 -20.10
N TRP A 581 18.70 -4.39 -21.09
CA TRP A 581 18.55 -5.31 -22.23
C TRP A 581 19.17 -6.69 -22.03
N GLY A 582 20.50 -6.82 -22.12
CA GLY A 582 21.21 -8.06 -21.81
C GLY A 582 21.00 -9.26 -22.76
N LEU A 583 20.55 -9.07 -24.01
CA LEU A 583 20.35 -10.16 -24.99
C LEU A 583 21.26 -10.07 -26.24
N GLY A 584 22.32 -9.28 -26.19
CA GLY A 584 23.30 -9.13 -27.27
C GLY A 584 24.16 -7.88 -27.08
N PRO A 585 25.45 -7.85 -27.53
CA PRO A 585 26.24 -6.63 -27.48
C PRO A 585 25.71 -5.58 -28.47
N PRO A 586 26.07 -4.29 -28.31
CA PRO A 586 25.71 -3.24 -29.25
C PRO A 586 26.18 -3.59 -30.67
N GLY A 587 25.30 -3.45 -31.67
CA GLY A 587 25.58 -3.78 -33.07
C GLY A 587 25.46 -5.27 -33.43
N SER A 588 25.09 -6.12 -32.47
CA SER A 588 24.87 -7.55 -32.74
C SER A 588 23.50 -7.83 -33.38
N PRO A 589 23.27 -9.04 -33.93
CA PRO A 589 21.97 -9.44 -34.48
C PRO A 589 20.80 -9.40 -33.49
N SER A 590 21.08 -9.22 -32.19
CA SER A 590 20.10 -9.12 -31.11
C SER A 590 20.39 -7.97 -30.16
N ASP A 591 21.03 -6.90 -30.65
CA ASP A 591 20.92 -5.60 -29.97
C ASP A 591 19.44 -5.13 -29.95
N PRO A 592 19.04 -4.20 -29.07
CA PRO A 592 17.63 -3.83 -28.92
C PRO A 592 16.95 -3.44 -30.23
N VAL A 593 17.66 -2.71 -31.11
CA VAL A 593 17.12 -2.23 -32.38
C VAL A 593 16.96 -3.39 -33.37
N ALA A 594 17.96 -4.27 -33.46
CA ALA A 594 17.90 -5.48 -34.28
C ALA A 594 16.83 -6.46 -33.79
N ALA A 595 16.57 -6.48 -32.47
CA ALA A 595 15.52 -7.27 -31.85
C ALA A 595 14.12 -6.67 -32.02
N GLY A 596 13.97 -5.52 -32.71
CA GLY A 596 12.66 -4.99 -33.11
C GLY A 596 12.17 -3.76 -32.35
N PHE A 597 12.99 -3.13 -31.50
CA PHE A 597 12.66 -1.83 -30.91
C PHE A 597 12.99 -0.67 -31.87
N ASP A 598 12.04 0.26 -32.07
CA ASP A 598 12.29 1.52 -32.76
C ASP A 598 13.12 2.48 -31.89
N ARG A 599 12.92 2.42 -30.57
CA ARG A 599 13.60 3.24 -29.57
C ARG A 599 14.08 2.39 -28.40
N PHE A 600 15.36 2.52 -28.03
CA PHE A 600 15.92 1.93 -26.83
C PHE A 600 16.72 2.95 -26.03
N PHE A 601 16.43 3.11 -24.74
CA PHE A 601 17.27 3.89 -23.83
C PHE A 601 17.57 3.15 -22.53
N GLY A 602 18.86 2.96 -22.23
CA GLY A 602 19.27 2.37 -20.94
C GLY A 602 20.54 1.53 -21.00
N TYR A 603 20.58 0.47 -20.19
CA TYR A 603 21.72 -0.42 -20.06
C TYR A 603 21.67 -1.52 -21.12
N ASN A 604 22.56 -1.47 -22.11
CA ASN A 604 22.72 -2.60 -23.03
C ASN A 604 23.29 -3.83 -22.30
N CYS A 605 24.37 -3.64 -21.55
CA CYS A 605 25.02 -4.68 -20.76
C CYS A 605 24.59 -4.63 -19.29
N GLN A 606 24.09 -5.74 -18.76
CA GLN A 606 23.65 -5.84 -17.36
C GLN A 606 24.78 -5.65 -16.33
N ARG A 607 26.05 -5.91 -16.66
CA ARG A 607 27.18 -5.59 -15.77
C ARG A 607 27.27 -4.11 -15.43
N HIS A 608 26.87 -3.23 -16.36
CA HIS A 608 26.89 -1.79 -16.13
C HIS A 608 25.74 -1.33 -15.21
N ALA A 609 24.71 -2.18 -15.00
CA ALA A 609 23.63 -1.94 -14.03
C ALA A 609 24.03 -2.26 -12.58
N HIS A 610 25.33 -2.43 -12.28
CA HIS A 610 25.86 -2.60 -10.92
C HIS A 610 26.03 -1.27 -10.16
N SER A 611 25.55 -0.17 -10.74
CA SER A 611 25.32 1.11 -10.07
C SER A 611 24.17 1.84 -10.75
N PHE A 612 23.39 2.57 -9.95
CA PHE A 612 22.34 3.47 -10.42
C PHE A 612 22.86 4.86 -10.82
N TYR A 613 24.19 5.07 -10.79
CA TYR A 613 24.86 6.29 -11.27
C TYR A 613 25.93 5.95 -12.32
N PRO A 614 25.57 5.38 -13.48
CA PRO A 614 26.52 5.03 -14.52
C PRO A 614 27.08 6.29 -15.19
N THR A 615 28.28 6.20 -15.76
CA THR A 615 28.92 7.28 -16.51
C THR A 615 28.34 7.46 -17.92
N SER A 616 27.54 6.50 -18.39
CA SER A 616 26.89 6.55 -19.70
C SER A 616 25.73 5.56 -19.78
N LEU A 617 24.80 5.83 -20.68
CA LEU A 617 23.73 4.92 -21.11
C LEU A 617 23.75 4.80 -22.64
N TRP A 618 22.98 3.86 -23.18
CA TRP A 618 22.81 3.72 -24.62
C TRP A 618 21.51 4.35 -25.06
N ASP A 619 21.58 5.21 -26.06
CA ASP A 619 20.46 5.65 -26.88
C ASP A 619 20.56 4.93 -28.23
N ASN A 620 19.74 3.89 -28.42
CA ASN A 620 19.87 2.96 -29.54
C ASN A 620 21.31 2.42 -29.63
N ARG A 621 22.05 2.82 -30.68
CA ARG A 621 23.46 2.45 -30.92
C ARG A 621 24.46 3.56 -30.60
N ALA A 622 23.99 4.68 -30.05
CA ALA A 622 24.82 5.78 -29.59
C ALA A 622 25.00 5.70 -28.07
N LYS A 623 26.25 5.76 -27.61
CA LYS A 623 26.55 5.82 -26.18
C LYS A 623 26.48 7.29 -25.73
N VAL A 624 25.59 7.59 -24.81
CA VAL A 624 25.34 8.93 -24.27
C VAL A 624 26.06 9.07 -22.93
N PRO A 625 26.99 10.02 -22.77
CA PRO A 625 27.64 10.27 -21.50
C PRO A 625 26.65 10.88 -20.50
N LEU A 626 26.80 10.52 -19.22
CA LEU A 626 26.08 11.12 -18.09
C LEU A 626 27.08 11.85 -17.19
N ASP A 627 26.62 12.89 -16.50
CA ASP A 627 27.43 13.68 -15.57
C ASP A 627 27.59 12.98 -14.21
N ASN A 628 28.08 11.75 -14.25
CA ASN A 628 28.37 10.96 -13.06
C ASN A 628 29.87 10.65 -12.99
N PRO A 629 30.48 10.76 -11.80
CA PRO A 629 31.83 10.23 -11.61
C PRO A 629 31.83 8.70 -11.76
N PRO A 630 32.94 8.07 -12.18
CA PRO A 630 33.06 6.62 -12.16
C PRO A 630 32.86 6.05 -10.75
N VAL A 631 31.83 5.22 -10.58
CA VAL A 631 31.51 4.57 -9.30
C VAL A 631 32.36 3.31 -9.15
N PRO A 632 33.18 3.18 -8.09
CA PRO A 632 33.99 1.98 -7.85
C PRO A 632 33.13 0.87 -7.23
N VAL A 633 32.44 0.11 -8.08
CA VAL A 633 31.42 -0.90 -7.72
C VAL A 633 31.87 -2.05 -6.81
N THR A 634 33.18 -2.23 -6.58
CA THR A 634 33.71 -3.28 -5.68
C THR A 634 34.52 -2.72 -4.50
N ALA A 635 34.51 -1.40 -4.31
CA ALA A 635 35.26 -0.79 -3.22
C ALA A 635 34.67 -1.10 -1.85
N THR A 636 35.52 -0.96 -0.83
CA THR A 636 35.17 -1.19 0.58
C THR A 636 35.50 0.05 1.40
N LEU A 637 34.78 0.24 2.51
CA LEU A 637 35.07 1.25 3.53
C LEU A 637 35.66 0.57 4.76
N PRO A 638 36.66 1.19 5.43
CA PRO A 638 37.20 0.66 6.68
C PRO A 638 36.13 0.70 7.78
N ALA A 639 36.17 -0.26 8.70
CA ALA A 639 35.27 -0.27 9.86
C ALA A 639 35.72 0.67 10.99
N ASP A 640 37.02 1.02 11.03
CA ASP A 640 37.63 1.88 12.04
C ASP A 640 38.60 2.89 11.37
N PRO A 641 38.39 4.22 11.53
CA PRO A 641 37.23 4.84 12.17
C PRO A 641 35.93 4.51 11.43
N ALA A 642 34.81 4.53 12.16
CA ALA A 642 33.50 4.28 11.57
C ALA A 642 33.22 5.25 10.40
N PRO A 643 32.75 4.77 9.24
CA PRO A 643 32.52 5.63 8.08
C PRO A 643 31.47 6.71 8.34
N THR A 644 31.72 7.89 7.79
CA THR A 644 30.83 9.03 7.86
C THR A 644 29.84 9.05 6.70
N ALA A 645 28.79 9.88 6.79
CA ALA A 645 27.87 10.10 5.67
C ALA A 645 28.58 10.56 4.38
N ALA A 646 29.68 11.32 4.52
CA ALA A 646 30.48 11.76 3.39
C ALA A 646 31.20 10.59 2.68
N ASP A 647 31.60 9.56 3.42
CA ASP A 647 32.24 8.37 2.85
C ASP A 647 31.27 7.57 1.96
N PHE A 648 30.01 7.43 2.40
CA PHE A 648 28.96 6.79 1.59
C PHE A 648 28.53 7.65 0.39
N ALA A 649 28.55 8.99 0.53
CA ALA A 649 28.15 9.90 -0.54
C ALA A 649 29.05 9.79 -1.79
N ARG A 650 30.30 9.34 -1.65
CA ARG A 650 31.26 9.15 -2.77
C ARG A 650 30.84 8.09 -3.78
N PHE A 651 29.87 7.25 -3.44
CA PHE A 651 29.34 6.22 -4.33
C PHE A 651 28.12 6.71 -5.13
N ARG A 652 27.69 7.96 -4.94
CA ARG A 652 26.55 8.57 -5.64
C ARG A 652 27.02 9.54 -6.73
N GLY A 653 26.13 9.82 -7.67
CA GLY A 653 26.30 10.82 -8.73
C GLY A 653 25.15 11.82 -8.73
N THR A 654 25.10 12.67 -9.76
CA THR A 654 24.03 13.68 -9.92
C THR A 654 22.86 13.15 -10.75
N THR A 655 23.12 12.23 -11.69
CA THR A 655 22.11 11.67 -12.59
C THR A 655 21.78 10.25 -12.18
N TYR A 656 20.61 10.06 -11.59
CA TYR A 656 20.08 8.74 -11.26
C TYR A 656 19.52 8.06 -12.52
N SER A 657 20.00 6.86 -12.82
CA SER A 657 19.71 6.21 -14.10
C SER A 657 18.24 5.88 -14.29
N ALA A 658 17.54 5.47 -13.24
CA ALA A 658 16.12 5.11 -13.33
C ALA A 658 15.27 6.32 -13.74
N ASP A 659 15.52 7.50 -13.18
CA ASP A 659 14.78 8.72 -13.52
C ASP A 659 15.03 9.13 -14.97
N ARG A 660 16.31 9.13 -15.37
CA ARG A 660 16.71 9.50 -16.73
C ARG A 660 16.11 8.56 -17.78
N ILE A 661 16.00 7.27 -17.47
CA ILE A 661 15.36 6.26 -18.32
C ILE A 661 13.84 6.48 -18.35
N GLY A 662 13.22 6.76 -17.19
CA GLY A 662 11.79 7.09 -17.07
C GLY A 662 11.39 8.32 -17.89
N ASP A 663 12.24 9.35 -17.90
CA ASP A 663 12.03 10.55 -18.72
C ASP A 663 11.94 10.23 -20.22
N GLU A 664 12.76 9.31 -20.73
CA GLU A 664 12.69 8.86 -22.13
C GLU A 664 11.46 8.01 -22.41
N ALA A 665 11.03 7.20 -21.44
CA ALA A 665 9.80 6.43 -21.57
C ALA A 665 8.58 7.37 -21.69
N VAL A 666 8.50 8.39 -20.83
CA VAL A 666 7.45 9.44 -20.91
C VAL A 666 7.53 10.19 -22.24
N HIS A 667 8.74 10.52 -22.72
CA HIS A 667 8.92 11.15 -24.02
C HIS A 667 8.38 10.27 -25.16
N PHE A 668 8.70 8.98 -25.15
CA PHE A 668 8.22 8.02 -26.14
C PHE A 668 6.68 7.91 -26.14
N LEU A 669 6.06 7.84 -24.96
CA LEU A 669 4.60 7.82 -24.83
C LEU A 669 3.97 9.04 -25.49
N ARG A 670 4.49 10.24 -25.18
CA ARG A 670 3.98 11.50 -25.74
C ARG A 670 4.21 11.59 -27.25
N ALA A 671 5.34 11.10 -27.75
CA ALA A 671 5.69 11.12 -29.17
C ALA A 671 4.89 10.14 -30.03
N HIS A 672 4.21 9.17 -29.42
CA HIS A 672 3.44 8.13 -30.11
C HIS A 672 1.99 8.02 -29.64
N ALA A 673 1.44 9.08 -29.05
CA ALA A 673 0.06 9.08 -28.56
C ALA A 673 -1.00 8.86 -29.66
N ASP A 674 -0.64 9.07 -30.93
CA ASP A 674 -1.50 9.01 -32.11
C ASP A 674 -1.56 7.62 -32.78
N ARG A 675 -0.74 6.65 -32.33
CA ARG A 675 -0.67 5.30 -32.89
C ARG A 675 -0.45 4.24 -31.80
N PRO A 676 -0.80 2.95 -32.01
CA PRO A 676 -0.53 1.92 -31.01
C PRO A 676 0.96 1.76 -30.72
N PHE A 677 1.32 1.54 -29.47
CA PHE A 677 2.70 1.32 -29.06
C PHE A 677 2.88 0.14 -28.09
N PHE A 678 4.10 -0.39 -28.07
CA PHE A 678 4.60 -1.34 -27.08
C PHE A 678 5.73 -0.68 -26.29
N LEU A 679 5.46 -0.41 -25.02
CA LEU A 679 6.41 0.11 -24.05
C LEU A 679 6.89 -1.02 -23.14
N TYR A 680 8.15 -1.42 -23.31
CA TYR A 680 8.82 -2.40 -22.47
C TYR A 680 9.73 -1.69 -21.46
N LEU A 681 9.44 -1.85 -20.16
CA LEU A 681 10.12 -1.19 -19.05
C LEU A 681 10.82 -2.21 -18.14
N PRO A 682 11.97 -2.78 -18.56
CA PRO A 682 12.82 -3.62 -17.71
C PRO A 682 13.63 -2.76 -16.73
N THR A 683 12.99 -2.33 -15.64
CA THR A 683 13.65 -1.53 -14.61
C THR A 683 14.75 -2.31 -13.90
N THR A 684 15.76 -1.59 -13.43
CA THR A 684 16.86 -2.16 -12.62
C THR A 684 16.54 -2.13 -11.13
N LEU A 685 15.42 -1.57 -10.71
CA LEU A 685 15.00 -1.59 -9.31
C LEU A 685 14.26 -2.91 -8.98
N PRO A 686 14.42 -3.47 -7.76
CA PRO A 686 15.33 -3.08 -6.68
C PRO A 686 16.72 -3.79 -6.66
N HIS A 687 17.39 -4.03 -7.80
CA HIS A 687 18.67 -4.76 -7.88
C HIS A 687 19.73 -4.32 -6.84
N VAL A 688 20.57 -5.27 -6.42
CA VAL A 688 21.53 -5.25 -5.27
C VAL A 688 22.50 -4.07 -5.10
N ALA A 689 22.62 -3.12 -6.03
CA ALA A 689 23.42 -1.91 -5.82
C ALA A 689 22.62 -0.90 -4.97
N LEU A 690 22.56 -1.10 -3.65
CA LEU A 690 21.72 -0.34 -2.72
C LEU A 690 22.00 1.17 -2.75
N GLN A 691 21.28 1.88 -3.62
CA GLN A 691 21.47 3.29 -3.90
C GLN A 691 20.12 3.94 -4.18
N VAL A 692 19.88 5.08 -3.53
CA VAL A 692 18.81 6.02 -3.89
C VAL A 692 19.40 7.43 -3.95
N PRO A 693 18.73 8.37 -4.64
CA PRO A 693 19.09 9.79 -4.58
C PRO A 693 19.11 10.34 -3.15
N ALA A 694 19.93 11.36 -2.91
CA ALA A 694 20.08 11.95 -1.57
C ALA A 694 18.80 12.61 -1.07
N ASP A 695 17.94 13.04 -1.98
CA ASP A 695 16.64 13.67 -1.78
C ASP A 695 15.47 12.67 -1.84
N GLU A 696 15.72 11.35 -1.84
CA GLU A 696 14.66 10.34 -1.86
C GLU A 696 13.69 10.54 -0.68
N PRO A 697 12.44 10.99 -0.93
CA PRO A 697 11.54 11.43 0.14
C PRO A 697 11.07 10.27 1.02
N SER A 698 11.05 9.03 0.51
CA SER A 698 10.63 7.87 1.30
C SER A 698 11.70 7.37 2.28
N LEU A 699 12.97 7.77 2.10
CA LEU A 699 14.08 7.22 2.88
C LEU A 699 13.95 7.50 4.38
N GLU A 700 13.58 8.73 4.75
CA GLU A 700 13.41 9.12 6.17
C GLU A 700 12.29 8.32 6.86
N ARG A 701 11.20 8.03 6.14
CA ARG A 701 10.14 7.17 6.65
C ARG A 701 10.66 5.76 6.93
N HIS A 702 11.40 5.19 5.98
CA HIS A 702 11.96 3.84 6.12
C HIS A 702 13.03 3.77 7.21
N ARG A 703 13.83 4.82 7.41
CA ARG A 703 14.75 4.92 8.57
C ARG A 703 14.02 4.82 9.89
N ARG A 704 12.90 5.52 10.05
CA ARG A 704 12.09 5.48 11.27
C ARG A 704 11.51 4.09 11.53
N PHE A 705 11.18 3.37 10.46
CA PHE A 705 10.65 2.01 10.56
C PHE A 705 11.68 0.98 10.99
N PHE A 706 12.81 0.94 10.29
CA PHE A 706 13.85 -0.05 10.55
C PHE A 706 14.69 0.28 11.77
N GLY A 707 14.68 1.55 12.22
CA GLY A 707 15.52 2.04 13.30
C GLY A 707 17.00 2.01 12.93
N ALA A 708 17.86 1.96 13.95
CA ALA A 708 19.30 1.86 13.75
C ALA A 708 19.68 0.51 13.14
N GLU A 709 20.52 0.53 12.11
CA GLU A 709 21.03 -0.66 11.45
C GLU A 709 22.53 -0.57 11.16
N ALA A 710 23.17 -1.73 11.01
CA ALA A 710 24.59 -1.79 10.69
C ALA A 710 24.82 -1.45 9.21
N PRO A 711 25.81 -0.60 8.89
CA PRO A 711 26.10 -0.26 7.50
C PRO A 711 26.71 -1.45 6.76
N TYR A 712 26.40 -1.54 5.46
CA TYR A 712 27.13 -2.38 4.54
C TYR A 712 28.40 -1.65 4.08
N LEU A 713 29.57 -2.14 4.48
CA LEU A 713 30.86 -1.50 4.19
C LEU A 713 31.51 -1.97 2.87
N GLY A 714 30.80 -2.75 2.04
CA GLY A 714 31.36 -3.38 0.84
C GLY A 714 31.96 -4.77 1.12
N GLY A 715 32.60 -5.36 0.10
CA GLY A 715 33.37 -6.60 0.23
C GLY A 715 32.62 -7.89 -0.11
N LYS A 716 31.30 -7.80 -0.37
CA LYS A 716 30.45 -8.87 -0.89
C LYS A 716 29.84 -8.50 -2.25
N GLY A 717 30.64 -7.80 -3.07
CA GLY A 717 30.21 -7.19 -4.33
C GLY A 717 29.40 -5.90 -4.11
N TYR A 718 29.29 -5.05 -5.14
CA TYR A 718 28.52 -3.80 -5.10
C TYR A 718 29.03 -2.76 -4.08
N VAL A 719 28.44 -1.56 -4.15
CA VAL A 719 28.86 -0.40 -3.38
C VAL A 719 28.44 -0.47 -1.91
N PRO A 720 29.20 0.15 -1.00
CA PRO A 720 28.80 0.36 0.39
C PRO A 720 27.47 1.13 0.53
N CYS A 721 26.70 0.81 1.57
CA CYS A 721 25.43 1.45 1.89
C CYS A 721 25.31 1.67 3.41
N ALA A 722 24.96 2.89 3.82
CA ALA A 722 24.87 3.25 5.23
C ALA A 722 23.70 2.53 5.93
N GLU A 723 22.58 2.38 5.23
CA GLU A 723 21.31 1.93 5.79
C GLU A 723 20.67 0.94 4.80
N PRO A 724 21.08 -0.34 4.83
CA PRO A 724 20.69 -1.30 3.81
C PRO A 724 19.19 -1.59 3.72
N ALA A 725 18.48 -1.73 4.85
CA ALA A 725 17.04 -2.06 4.82
C ALA A 725 16.21 -0.85 4.39
N ALA A 726 16.53 0.33 4.95
CA ALA A 726 15.83 1.55 4.59
C ALA A 726 16.05 1.92 3.11
N THR A 727 17.26 1.71 2.59
CA THR A 727 17.58 1.95 1.18
C THR A 727 16.85 0.97 0.27
N LEU A 728 16.80 -0.33 0.60
CA LEU A 728 16.09 -1.33 -0.20
C LEU A 728 14.58 -1.04 -0.27
N ALA A 729 13.95 -0.71 0.86
CA ALA A 729 12.54 -0.31 0.90
C ALA A 729 12.27 0.97 0.09
N ALA A 730 13.18 1.94 0.15
CA ALA A 730 13.10 3.16 -0.63
C ALA A 730 13.24 2.90 -2.14
N MET A 731 14.07 1.95 -2.57
CA MET A 731 14.19 1.54 -3.97
C MET A 731 12.89 0.96 -4.52
N VAL A 732 12.23 0.08 -3.76
CA VAL A 732 10.91 -0.47 -4.13
C VAL A 732 9.85 0.63 -4.18
N THR A 733 9.84 1.52 -3.19
CA THR A 733 8.91 2.67 -3.14
C THR A 733 9.13 3.64 -4.31
N ARG A 734 10.38 3.82 -4.74
CA ARG A 734 10.69 4.66 -5.92
C ARG A 734 10.25 4.00 -7.22
N MET A 735 10.44 2.69 -7.37
CA MET A 735 9.94 1.94 -8.52
C MET A 735 8.42 2.06 -8.65
N ASP A 736 7.69 1.97 -7.53
CA ASP A 736 6.26 2.20 -7.50
C ASP A 736 5.86 3.60 -8.03
N ARG A 737 6.58 4.65 -7.61
CA ARG A 737 6.36 6.01 -8.09
C ARG A 737 6.54 6.12 -9.61
N GLU A 738 7.51 5.41 -10.17
CA GLU A 738 7.75 5.39 -11.62
C GLU A 738 6.61 4.67 -12.37
N VAL A 739 6.07 3.58 -11.81
CA VAL A 739 4.84 2.95 -12.33
C VAL A 739 3.69 3.95 -12.33
N GLY A 740 3.50 4.68 -11.23
CA GLY A 740 2.50 5.75 -11.11
C GLY A 740 2.68 6.86 -12.16
N ARG A 741 3.92 7.31 -12.40
CA ARG A 741 4.25 8.33 -13.40
C ARG A 741 3.88 7.91 -14.82
N ILE A 742 4.13 6.65 -15.18
CA ILE A 742 3.78 6.10 -16.50
C ILE A 742 2.26 6.02 -16.67
N VAL A 743 1.53 5.51 -15.67
CA VAL A 743 0.06 5.45 -15.69
C VAL A 743 -0.54 6.85 -15.78
N ALA A 744 -0.08 7.79 -14.95
CA ALA A 744 -0.53 9.18 -14.97
C ALA A 744 -0.30 9.86 -16.34
N THR A 745 0.84 9.59 -16.98
CA THR A 745 1.11 10.09 -18.34
C THR A 745 0.10 9.57 -19.36
N LEU A 746 -0.33 8.31 -19.23
CA LEU A 746 -1.34 7.72 -20.12
C LEU A 746 -2.74 8.25 -19.83
N ASP A 747 -3.05 8.54 -18.57
CA ASP A 747 -4.28 9.23 -18.18
C ASP A 747 -4.32 10.65 -18.79
N GLU A 748 -3.21 11.41 -18.70
CA GLU A 748 -3.06 12.73 -19.32
C GLU A 748 -3.30 12.70 -20.84
N LEU A 749 -2.85 11.63 -21.50
CA LEU A 749 -2.99 11.45 -22.95
C LEU A 749 -4.35 10.84 -23.35
N GLY A 750 -5.19 10.45 -22.39
CA GLY A 750 -6.47 9.77 -22.64
C GLY A 750 -6.31 8.37 -23.25
N LEU A 751 -5.22 7.66 -22.92
CA LEU A 751 -4.85 6.37 -23.52
C LEU A 751 -5.04 5.17 -22.57
N THR A 752 -5.29 5.40 -21.28
CA THR A 752 -5.34 4.34 -20.25
C THR A 752 -6.38 3.26 -20.54
N ASP A 753 -7.59 3.64 -20.95
CA ASP A 753 -8.66 2.67 -21.23
C ASP A 753 -8.36 1.77 -22.43
N ASP A 754 -7.45 2.21 -23.29
CA ASP A 754 -6.99 1.49 -24.47
C ASP A 754 -5.55 0.98 -24.29
N THR A 755 -5.14 0.73 -23.05
CA THR A 755 -3.81 0.21 -22.72
C THR A 755 -3.89 -1.07 -21.89
N ILE A 756 -3.15 -2.09 -22.32
CA ILE A 756 -2.90 -3.30 -21.56
C ILE A 756 -1.66 -3.06 -20.70
N PHE A 757 -1.81 -3.15 -19.37
CA PHE A 757 -0.70 -3.09 -18.44
C PHE A 757 -0.37 -4.50 -17.95
N VAL A 758 0.91 -4.86 -17.98
CA VAL A 758 1.45 -6.05 -17.32
C VAL A 758 2.52 -5.61 -16.34
N PHE A 759 2.43 -6.05 -15.09
CA PHE A 759 3.48 -5.88 -14.09
C PHE A 759 4.00 -7.26 -13.67
N SER A 760 5.32 -7.46 -13.74
CA SER A 760 5.99 -8.70 -13.32
C SER A 760 7.45 -8.45 -12.91
N SER A 761 8.21 -9.51 -12.60
CA SER A 761 9.65 -9.44 -12.35
C SER A 761 10.41 -10.50 -13.15
N ASP A 762 11.68 -10.23 -13.48
CA ASP A 762 12.53 -11.14 -14.27
C ASP A 762 13.03 -12.35 -13.46
N ASN A 763 12.97 -12.30 -12.13
CA ASN A 763 13.23 -13.40 -11.19
C ASN A 763 12.73 -13.04 -9.79
N GLY A 764 12.68 -14.01 -8.88
CA GLY A 764 12.38 -13.73 -7.46
C GLY A 764 13.49 -12.91 -6.78
N ALA A 765 13.29 -12.56 -5.50
CA ALA A 765 14.21 -11.70 -4.78
C ALA A 765 15.63 -12.28 -4.73
N THR A 766 16.61 -11.39 -4.69
CA THR A 766 18.03 -11.76 -4.58
C THR A 766 18.39 -12.36 -3.23
N PHE A 767 19.49 -13.11 -3.16
CA PHE A 767 19.87 -13.84 -1.95
C PHE A 767 20.42 -12.90 -0.84
N PRO A 768 20.14 -13.19 0.44
CA PRO A 768 20.54 -12.36 1.56
C PRO A 768 22.05 -12.11 1.62
N GLY A 769 22.44 -10.87 1.93
CA GLY A 769 23.82 -10.44 2.08
C GLY A 769 24.56 -10.14 0.77
N ALA A 770 23.99 -10.40 -0.41
CA ALA A 770 24.54 -9.97 -1.69
C ALA A 770 24.52 -8.44 -1.79
N GLY A 771 25.66 -7.77 -1.98
CA GLY A 771 25.67 -6.30 -2.08
C GLY A 771 25.08 -5.57 -0.87
N GLY A 772 25.02 -6.22 0.30
CA GLY A 772 24.43 -5.66 1.51
C GLY A 772 22.92 -5.80 1.64
N VAL A 773 22.22 -6.40 0.67
CA VAL A 773 20.77 -6.61 0.75
C VAL A 773 20.36 -7.49 1.92
N VAL A 774 19.19 -7.19 2.49
CA VAL A 774 18.64 -7.85 3.69
C VAL A 774 17.29 -8.50 3.38
N THR A 775 17.21 -9.24 2.27
CA THR A 775 15.97 -9.84 1.74
C THR A 775 15.33 -10.87 2.67
N ASP A 776 16.09 -11.45 3.59
CA ASP A 776 15.60 -12.29 4.69
C ASP A 776 14.85 -11.48 5.76
N ARG A 777 15.44 -10.36 6.21
CA ARG A 777 14.81 -9.43 7.15
C ARG A 777 13.53 -8.82 6.57
N MET A 778 13.54 -8.58 5.26
CA MET A 778 12.40 -8.05 4.49
C MET A 778 11.37 -9.13 4.12
N LYS A 779 11.66 -10.42 4.35
CA LYS A 779 10.84 -11.53 3.87
C LYS A 779 10.44 -11.37 2.39
N SER A 780 11.39 -10.96 1.55
CA SER A 780 11.13 -10.55 0.16
C SER A 780 10.46 -11.64 -0.70
N ASN A 781 10.72 -12.93 -0.42
CA ASN A 781 10.04 -14.05 -1.08
C ASN A 781 8.87 -14.65 -0.28
N GLY A 782 8.48 -14.02 0.83
CA GLY A 782 7.46 -14.54 1.74
C GLY A 782 7.85 -15.93 2.28
N PRO A 783 6.94 -16.93 2.23
CA PRO A 783 7.23 -18.29 2.67
C PRO A 783 7.97 -19.14 1.63
N LEU A 784 8.22 -18.62 0.43
CA LEU A 784 8.78 -19.40 -0.68
C LEU A 784 10.26 -19.69 -0.46
N ARG A 785 10.70 -20.88 -0.88
CA ARG A 785 12.06 -21.36 -0.65
C ARG A 785 13.05 -20.74 -1.62
N ASP A 786 14.20 -20.33 -1.07
CA ASP A 786 15.38 -19.85 -1.79
C ASP A 786 15.16 -18.52 -2.54
N TRP A 787 16.14 -18.14 -3.37
CA TRP A 787 16.23 -16.82 -4.02
C TRP A 787 16.67 -16.93 -5.49
N LYS A 788 16.84 -15.78 -6.15
CA LYS A 788 17.47 -15.66 -7.49
C LYS A 788 18.65 -16.63 -7.65
N GLY A 789 18.70 -17.30 -8.80
CA GLY A 789 19.69 -18.32 -9.13
C GLY A 789 19.30 -19.74 -8.70
N SER A 790 18.09 -19.92 -8.16
CA SER A 790 17.60 -21.20 -7.66
C SER A 790 16.35 -21.70 -8.39
N PRO A 791 16.20 -23.01 -8.61
CA PRO A 791 15.01 -23.62 -9.24
C PRO A 791 13.77 -23.71 -8.32
N TYR A 792 13.88 -23.31 -7.04
CA TYR A 792 12.76 -23.31 -6.10
C TYR A 792 11.82 -22.12 -6.30
N GLU A 793 10.64 -22.18 -5.68
CA GLU A 793 9.58 -21.18 -5.84
C GLU A 793 10.07 -19.76 -5.53
N GLY A 794 10.95 -19.55 -4.56
CA GLY A 794 11.46 -18.21 -4.24
C GLY A 794 12.43 -17.64 -5.29
N GLY A 795 13.01 -18.48 -6.15
CA GLY A 795 13.80 -18.02 -7.30
C GLY A 795 12.98 -17.78 -8.57
N LEU A 796 11.83 -18.45 -8.69
CA LEU A 796 11.02 -18.48 -9.92
C LEU A 796 9.71 -17.70 -9.83
N ARG A 797 9.01 -17.74 -8.70
CA ARG A 797 7.68 -17.16 -8.56
C ARG A 797 7.78 -15.66 -8.32
N VAL A 798 7.05 -14.89 -9.13
CA VAL A 798 7.14 -13.43 -9.15
C VAL A 798 5.77 -12.79 -9.00
N PRO A 799 5.67 -11.60 -8.36
CA PRO A 799 4.41 -10.85 -8.30
C PRO A 799 3.94 -10.54 -9.72
N THR A 800 2.69 -10.86 -10.08
CA THR A 800 2.19 -10.63 -11.45
C THR A 800 0.72 -10.22 -11.51
N VAL A 801 0.44 -9.16 -12.26
CA VAL A 801 -0.93 -8.67 -12.57
C VAL A 801 -1.03 -8.19 -14.01
N VAL A 802 -2.20 -8.38 -14.61
CA VAL A 802 -2.59 -7.77 -15.90
C VAL A 802 -3.84 -6.91 -15.74
N VAL A 803 -3.83 -5.73 -16.36
CA VAL A 803 -4.94 -4.77 -16.37
C VAL A 803 -5.27 -4.39 -17.81
N TRP A 804 -6.55 -4.42 -18.16
CA TRP A 804 -7.06 -3.74 -19.35
C TRP A 804 -8.44 -3.18 -18.99
N PRO A 805 -8.56 -1.87 -18.73
CA PRO A 805 -9.79 -1.27 -18.21
C PRO A 805 -11.02 -1.62 -19.07
N GLY A 806 -12.09 -2.07 -18.42
CA GLY A 806 -13.34 -2.45 -19.09
C GLY A 806 -13.28 -3.71 -19.97
N ARG A 807 -12.15 -4.44 -20.00
CA ARG A 807 -11.95 -5.66 -20.80
C ARG A 807 -11.49 -6.86 -19.98
N ILE A 808 -10.59 -6.65 -19.03
CA ILE A 808 -10.10 -7.67 -18.09
C ILE A 808 -10.74 -7.43 -16.72
N ALA A 809 -11.19 -8.50 -16.06
CA ALA A 809 -11.87 -8.41 -14.78
C ALA A 809 -10.94 -7.89 -13.66
N ALA A 810 -11.42 -6.87 -12.95
CA ALA A 810 -10.73 -6.32 -11.78
C ALA A 810 -10.86 -7.25 -10.56
N GLY A 811 -9.79 -7.36 -9.78
CA GLY A 811 -9.75 -8.18 -8.56
C GLY A 811 -9.82 -9.69 -8.78
N ALA A 812 -9.86 -10.16 -10.02
CA ALA A 812 -9.90 -11.59 -10.33
C ALA A 812 -8.56 -12.28 -10.03
N LEU A 813 -8.63 -13.58 -9.74
CA LEU A 813 -7.46 -14.43 -9.46
C LEU A 813 -7.40 -15.57 -10.46
N ILE A 814 -6.22 -15.81 -11.02
CA ILE A 814 -5.90 -17.05 -11.73
C ILE A 814 -4.81 -17.77 -10.93
N ASP A 815 -5.19 -18.90 -10.36
CA ASP A 815 -4.33 -19.76 -9.55
C ASP A 815 -3.81 -21.00 -10.30
N THR A 816 -4.08 -21.09 -11.60
CA THR A 816 -3.37 -22.03 -12.46
C THR A 816 -1.90 -21.59 -12.61
N PRO A 817 -0.93 -22.53 -12.62
CA PRO A 817 0.45 -22.24 -12.99
C PRO A 817 0.53 -21.53 -14.34
N THR A 818 1.26 -20.42 -14.41
CA THR A 818 1.51 -19.67 -15.65
C THR A 818 2.98 -19.32 -15.75
N GLY A 819 3.48 -19.07 -16.95
CA GLY A 819 4.88 -18.81 -17.19
C GLY A 819 5.11 -17.55 -18.02
N CYS A 820 6.30 -16.96 -17.89
CA CYS A 820 6.71 -15.80 -18.69
C CYS A 820 6.63 -16.05 -20.21
N GLU A 821 6.79 -17.31 -20.63
CA GLU A 821 6.60 -17.78 -22.01
C GLU A 821 5.19 -17.53 -22.56
N ASP A 822 4.17 -17.44 -21.68
CA ASP A 822 2.77 -17.22 -22.05
C ASP A 822 2.50 -15.81 -22.57
N TRP A 823 3.35 -14.83 -22.23
CA TRP A 823 3.08 -13.43 -22.56
C TRP A 823 3.13 -13.12 -24.04
N LEU A 824 4.07 -13.73 -24.80
CA LEU A 824 4.13 -13.52 -26.25
C LEU A 824 2.81 -13.92 -26.93
N PRO A 825 2.33 -15.18 -26.86
CA PRO A 825 1.09 -15.55 -27.51
C PRO A 825 -0.12 -14.80 -26.93
N THR A 826 -0.13 -14.50 -25.64
CA THR A 826 -1.22 -13.75 -25.00
C THR A 826 -1.34 -12.33 -25.51
N LEU A 827 -0.24 -11.58 -25.61
CA LEU A 827 -0.25 -10.20 -26.08
C LEU A 827 -0.60 -10.11 -27.57
N LEU A 828 -0.14 -11.07 -28.39
CA LEU A 828 -0.58 -11.15 -29.78
C LEU A 828 -2.09 -11.37 -29.88
N ASP A 829 -2.66 -12.28 -29.10
CA ASP A 829 -4.10 -12.56 -29.11
C ASP A 829 -4.95 -11.38 -28.64
N LEU A 830 -4.46 -10.61 -27.66
CA LEU A 830 -5.18 -9.45 -27.14
C LEU A 830 -5.10 -8.25 -28.08
N ALA A 831 -3.94 -8.03 -28.71
CA ALA A 831 -3.61 -6.76 -29.33
C ALA A 831 -3.53 -6.82 -30.87
N VAL A 832 -3.10 -7.96 -31.43
CA VAL A 832 -2.87 -8.16 -32.88
C VAL A 832 -3.20 -9.60 -33.31
N PRO A 833 -4.45 -10.07 -33.17
CA PRO A 833 -4.80 -11.49 -33.34
C PRO A 833 -4.52 -12.05 -34.75
N ASP A 834 -4.45 -11.18 -35.75
CA ASP A 834 -4.15 -11.52 -37.15
C ASP A 834 -2.64 -11.54 -37.47
N ALA A 835 -1.78 -11.19 -36.51
CA ALA A 835 -0.33 -11.19 -36.71
C ALA A 835 0.21 -12.62 -36.90
N SER A 836 1.24 -12.73 -37.74
CA SER A 836 1.94 -14.01 -37.94
C SER A 836 2.64 -14.45 -36.65
N ARG A 837 2.45 -15.71 -36.27
CA ARG A 837 3.10 -16.30 -35.09
C ARG A 837 4.39 -17.04 -35.46
N PRO A 838 5.36 -17.13 -34.53
CA PRO A 838 6.46 -18.07 -34.67
C PRO A 838 5.95 -19.51 -34.85
N ALA A 839 6.66 -20.30 -35.66
CA ALA A 839 6.26 -21.69 -35.96
C ALA A 839 6.34 -22.63 -34.75
N ALA A 840 7.14 -22.27 -33.75
CA ALA A 840 7.27 -22.98 -32.48
C ALA A 840 7.13 -21.98 -31.33
N LEU A 841 6.25 -22.29 -30.38
CA LEU A 841 6.02 -21.58 -29.14
C LEU A 841 5.81 -22.61 -28.03
N ASP A 842 6.35 -22.35 -26.85
CA ASP A 842 6.11 -23.18 -25.67
C ASP A 842 4.99 -22.59 -24.79
N GLY A 843 4.83 -21.26 -24.83
CA GLY A 843 3.79 -20.56 -24.09
C GLY A 843 2.38 -20.81 -24.61
N GLU A 844 1.41 -20.76 -23.69
CA GLU A 844 -0.01 -20.85 -23.99
C GLU A 844 -0.68 -19.48 -23.78
N SER A 845 -1.58 -19.10 -24.70
CA SER A 845 -2.28 -17.82 -24.57
C SER A 845 -3.33 -17.84 -23.45
N LEU A 846 -3.28 -16.84 -22.59
CA LEU A 846 -4.26 -16.59 -21.52
C LEU A 846 -5.33 -15.58 -21.94
N ALA A 847 -5.30 -15.06 -23.17
CA ALA A 847 -6.18 -13.99 -23.62
C ALA A 847 -7.67 -14.35 -23.47
N ALA A 848 -8.05 -15.57 -23.83
CA ALA A 848 -9.43 -16.04 -23.67
C ALA A 848 -9.87 -16.09 -22.20
N ALA A 849 -8.96 -16.44 -21.28
CA ALA A 849 -9.22 -16.44 -19.85
C ALA A 849 -9.36 -15.01 -19.30
N PHE A 850 -8.45 -14.11 -19.68
CA PHE A 850 -8.49 -12.71 -19.26
C PHE A 850 -9.75 -11.98 -19.74
N LEU A 851 -10.24 -12.29 -20.94
CA LEU A 851 -11.47 -11.74 -21.50
C LEU A 851 -12.75 -12.45 -21.00
N GLY A 852 -12.63 -13.41 -20.07
CA GLY A 852 -13.77 -14.16 -19.52
C GLY A 852 -14.47 -15.07 -20.55
N ARG A 853 -13.82 -15.37 -21.68
CA ARG A 853 -14.37 -16.20 -22.76
C ARG A 853 -14.19 -17.69 -22.51
N GLN A 854 -13.16 -18.06 -21.76
CA GLN A 854 -12.85 -19.44 -21.35
C GLN A 854 -12.35 -19.46 -19.91
N PRO A 855 -12.50 -20.58 -19.17
CA PRO A 855 -11.81 -20.73 -17.90
C PRO A 855 -10.28 -20.77 -18.14
N PRO A 856 -9.47 -20.43 -17.12
CA PRO A 856 -8.03 -20.66 -17.18
C PRO A 856 -7.71 -22.13 -17.47
N PRO A 857 -6.61 -22.44 -18.16
CA PRO A 857 -6.19 -23.82 -18.38
C PRO A 857 -6.11 -24.58 -17.06
N THR A 858 -6.56 -25.82 -17.01
CA THR A 858 -6.45 -26.65 -15.80
C THR A 858 -5.23 -27.55 -15.83
N SER A 859 -4.67 -27.80 -17.02
CA SER A 859 -3.48 -28.61 -17.23
C SER A 859 -2.35 -27.75 -17.75
N ARG A 860 -1.18 -27.83 -17.13
CA ARG A 860 0.00 -27.05 -17.49
C ARG A 860 1.27 -27.84 -17.25
N THR A 861 2.26 -27.62 -18.11
CA THR A 861 3.64 -28.08 -17.92
C THR A 861 4.56 -26.87 -18.04
N LEU A 862 5.26 -26.52 -16.97
CA LEU A 862 6.23 -25.42 -16.97
C LEU A 862 7.63 -25.99 -16.76
N TYR A 863 8.60 -25.55 -17.56
CA TYR A 863 9.99 -26.04 -17.51
C TYR A 863 10.96 -24.89 -17.29
N ARG A 864 11.95 -25.08 -16.42
CA ARG A 864 13.05 -24.13 -16.19
C ARG A 864 14.38 -24.87 -16.22
N GLU A 865 15.35 -24.28 -16.91
CA GLU A 865 16.74 -24.71 -16.96
C GLU A 865 17.65 -23.53 -16.70
N LEU A 866 18.63 -23.75 -15.83
CA LEU A 866 19.67 -22.79 -15.49
C LEU A 866 21.02 -23.44 -15.72
N THR A 867 21.84 -22.83 -16.58
CA THR A 867 23.24 -23.23 -16.77
C THR A 867 24.22 -22.30 -16.04
N GLU A 868 23.71 -21.30 -15.32
CA GLU A 868 24.47 -20.35 -14.52
C GLU A 868 25.17 -21.03 -13.34
N ARG A 869 26.51 -21.01 -13.33
CA ARG A 869 27.39 -21.66 -12.34
C ARG A 869 27.24 -23.18 -12.27
N ARG A 870 26.09 -23.68 -11.81
CA ARG A 870 25.77 -25.11 -11.71
C ARG A 870 24.46 -25.36 -12.42
N TRP A 871 24.41 -26.43 -13.22
CA TRP A 871 23.18 -26.82 -13.90
C TRP A 871 22.08 -27.18 -12.91
N GLN A 872 20.90 -26.61 -13.12
CA GLN A 872 19.71 -26.84 -12.31
C GLN A 872 18.49 -26.83 -13.22
N THR A 873 17.53 -27.72 -12.96
CA THR A 873 16.27 -27.79 -13.69
C THR A 873 15.09 -27.95 -12.75
N ALA A 874 13.95 -27.38 -13.16
CA ALA A 874 12.66 -27.56 -12.52
C ALA A 874 11.61 -27.87 -13.57
N LEU A 875 10.66 -28.74 -13.24
CA LEU A 875 9.46 -28.97 -14.03
C LEU A 875 8.26 -29.02 -13.10
N GLU A 876 7.24 -28.22 -13.40
CA GLU A 876 5.93 -28.33 -12.77
C GLU A 876 4.91 -28.92 -13.75
N VAL A 877 4.08 -29.84 -13.27
CA VAL A 877 2.95 -30.42 -14.02
C VAL A 877 1.68 -30.34 -13.18
N SER A 878 0.59 -29.84 -13.77
CA SER A 878 -0.77 -29.77 -13.19
C SER A 878 -1.80 -30.33 -14.19
N PRO A 879 -3.01 -30.81 -13.79
CA PRO A 879 -3.58 -30.82 -12.43
C PRO A 879 -3.39 -32.15 -11.66
N ASP A 880 -2.81 -33.19 -12.28
CA ASP A 880 -2.65 -34.54 -11.69
C ASP A 880 -1.65 -34.56 -10.52
N GLY A 881 -2.01 -33.93 -9.40
CA GLY A 881 -1.11 -33.43 -8.36
C GLY A 881 -0.29 -32.26 -8.91
N CYS A 882 -0.22 -31.14 -8.20
CA CYS A 882 0.61 -29.99 -8.60
C CYS A 882 2.08 -30.31 -8.34
N TRP A 883 2.60 -31.29 -9.07
CA TRP A 883 3.92 -31.86 -8.82
C TRP A 883 4.98 -30.95 -9.39
N LYS A 884 5.99 -30.66 -8.57
CA LYS A 884 7.23 -30.03 -9.00
C LYS A 884 8.38 -31.00 -8.78
N VAL A 885 9.17 -31.22 -9.82
CA VAL A 885 10.44 -31.96 -9.72
C VAL A 885 11.60 -30.98 -9.89
N VAL A 886 12.63 -31.15 -9.07
CA VAL A 886 13.89 -30.40 -9.17
C VAL A 886 15.03 -31.38 -9.37
N ARG A 887 15.92 -31.08 -10.31
CA ARG A 887 17.14 -31.86 -10.56
C ARG A 887 18.34 -30.93 -10.70
N ARG A 888 19.36 -31.16 -9.88
CA ARG A 888 20.61 -30.38 -9.87
C ARG A 888 21.76 -31.18 -10.47
N GLY A 889 22.78 -30.50 -10.97
CA GLY A 889 24.01 -31.11 -11.48
C GLY A 889 25.06 -31.29 -10.39
N LEU A 890 25.88 -32.34 -10.51
CA LEU A 890 27.07 -32.58 -9.69
C LEU A 890 28.33 -32.35 -10.54
N GLY A 891 29.33 -31.65 -10.00
CA GLY A 891 30.58 -31.30 -10.70
C GLY A 891 31.19 -29.99 -10.18
N ARG A 892 32.46 -29.68 -10.53
CA ARG A 892 33.16 -28.46 -10.07
C ARG A 892 32.86 -27.20 -10.90
N GLU A 893 32.81 -27.31 -12.24
CA GLU A 893 32.64 -26.16 -13.15
C GLU A 893 31.59 -26.42 -14.23
N MET A 894 31.59 -27.60 -14.84
CA MET A 894 30.48 -28.13 -15.64
C MET A 894 30.01 -29.45 -14.99
N PRO A 895 28.70 -29.67 -14.84
CA PRO A 895 28.21 -30.91 -14.27
C PRO A 895 28.44 -32.07 -15.23
N ASP A 896 28.99 -33.16 -14.71
CA ASP A 896 29.25 -34.40 -15.48
C ASP A 896 28.16 -35.47 -15.24
N ARG A 897 27.33 -35.28 -14.20
CA ARG A 897 26.19 -36.15 -13.87
C ARG A 897 25.11 -35.40 -13.09
N ALA A 898 23.90 -35.95 -13.08
CA ALA A 898 22.79 -35.44 -12.28
C ALA A 898 22.88 -35.90 -10.81
N ALA A 899 22.44 -35.03 -9.89
CA ALA A 899 22.10 -35.37 -8.51
C ALA A 899 20.76 -36.15 -8.47
N PRO A 900 20.43 -36.80 -7.34
CA PRO A 900 19.08 -37.32 -7.11
C PRO A 900 18.02 -36.23 -7.32
N MET A 901 16.86 -36.63 -7.85
CA MET A 901 15.72 -35.72 -7.98
C MET A 901 15.04 -35.49 -6.64
N GLU A 902 14.51 -34.28 -6.49
CA GLU A 902 13.61 -33.87 -5.42
C GLU A 902 12.20 -33.75 -6.02
N LEU A 903 11.15 -34.16 -5.28
CA LEU A 903 9.76 -34.10 -5.73
C LEU A 903 8.88 -33.43 -4.66
N TYR A 904 8.04 -32.46 -5.06
CA TYR A 904 7.17 -31.70 -4.17
C TYR A 904 5.72 -31.68 -4.68
N ASP A 905 4.73 -31.67 -3.78
CA ASP A 905 3.32 -31.38 -4.09
C ASP A 905 3.00 -29.93 -3.68
N LEU A 906 3.08 -29.00 -4.64
CA LEU A 906 2.93 -27.56 -4.38
C LEU A 906 1.55 -27.15 -3.88
N ARG A 907 0.53 -28.00 -4.01
CA ARG A 907 -0.80 -27.73 -3.47
C ARG A 907 -0.82 -27.76 -1.95
N THR A 908 0.03 -28.60 -1.35
CA THR A 908 0.10 -28.78 0.12
C THR A 908 1.43 -28.32 0.70
N ASP A 909 2.46 -28.16 -0.14
CA ASP A 909 3.80 -27.74 0.25
C ASP A 909 4.34 -26.63 -0.70
N PRO A 910 3.74 -25.42 -0.68
CA PRO A 910 4.19 -24.31 -1.51
C PRO A 910 5.60 -23.79 -1.14
N ALA A 911 6.13 -24.18 0.03
CA ALA A 911 7.46 -23.85 0.49
C ALA A 911 8.51 -24.92 0.14
N GLU A 912 8.11 -26.01 -0.53
CA GLU A 912 9.00 -27.10 -0.97
C GLU A 912 9.86 -27.65 0.19
N ALA A 913 9.22 -27.85 1.35
CA ALA A 913 9.86 -28.29 2.59
C ALA A 913 9.96 -29.82 2.70
N HIS A 914 9.12 -30.57 1.99
CA HIS A 914 8.99 -32.02 2.13
C HIS A 914 9.27 -32.73 0.80
N ASP A 915 10.47 -33.28 0.65
CA ASP A 915 10.83 -34.09 -0.52
C ASP A 915 10.13 -35.47 -0.48
N LEU A 916 9.30 -35.72 -1.48
CA LEU A 916 8.49 -36.93 -1.65
C LEU A 916 9.12 -37.94 -2.62
N ALA A 917 10.32 -37.68 -3.17
CA ALA A 917 10.89 -38.51 -4.24
C ALA A 917 11.05 -39.99 -3.83
N ALA A 918 11.50 -40.24 -2.60
CA ALA A 918 11.62 -41.60 -2.07
C ALA A 918 10.26 -42.26 -1.77
N ALA A 919 9.27 -41.46 -1.35
CA ALA A 919 7.94 -41.94 -1.00
C ALA A 919 7.05 -42.20 -2.23
N ARG A 920 7.33 -41.53 -3.35
CA ARG A 920 6.53 -41.57 -4.59
C ARG A 920 7.38 -41.85 -5.84
N PRO A 921 8.11 -42.98 -5.88
CA PRO A 921 9.05 -43.29 -6.97
C PRO A 921 8.36 -43.47 -8.34
N ASP A 922 7.07 -43.80 -8.36
CA ASP A 922 6.23 -43.85 -9.56
C ASP A 922 6.05 -42.45 -10.19
N VAL A 923 5.71 -41.47 -9.35
CA VAL A 923 5.54 -40.07 -9.77
C VAL A 923 6.89 -39.47 -10.16
N THR A 924 7.93 -39.68 -9.35
CA THR A 924 9.28 -39.17 -9.66
C THR A 924 9.79 -39.65 -11.02
N ARG A 925 9.64 -40.95 -11.34
CA ARG A 925 10.04 -41.47 -12.67
C ARG A 925 9.21 -40.91 -13.81
N ARG A 926 7.93 -40.62 -13.60
CA ARG A 926 7.09 -39.94 -14.60
C ARG A 926 7.60 -38.52 -14.84
N MET A 927 7.78 -37.76 -13.78
CA MET A 927 8.25 -36.37 -13.84
C MET A 927 9.65 -36.26 -14.46
N GLU A 928 10.55 -37.22 -14.18
CA GLU A 928 11.88 -37.31 -14.81
C GLU A 928 11.80 -37.40 -16.33
N ARG A 929 10.96 -38.30 -16.86
CA ARG A 929 10.80 -38.47 -18.31
C ARG A 929 10.27 -37.20 -18.97
N LEU A 930 9.32 -36.53 -18.32
CA LEU A 930 8.79 -35.25 -18.81
C LEU A 930 9.90 -34.18 -18.81
N LEU A 931 10.67 -34.09 -17.73
CA LEU A 931 11.75 -33.12 -17.58
C LEU A 931 12.87 -33.35 -18.62
N ASP A 932 13.25 -34.60 -18.88
CA ASP A 932 14.25 -34.95 -19.90
C ASP A 932 13.78 -34.60 -21.33
N ARG A 933 12.48 -34.72 -21.60
CA ARG A 933 11.91 -34.42 -22.92
C ARG A 933 11.99 -32.93 -23.27
N GLU A 934 11.73 -32.04 -22.31
CA GLU A 934 11.68 -30.59 -22.54
C GLU A 934 13.06 -29.95 -22.80
N HIS A 935 14.14 -30.57 -22.31
CA HIS A 935 15.49 -30.12 -22.64
C HIS A 935 15.78 -30.33 -24.13
N ARG A 936 16.28 -29.36 -24.88
CA ARG A 936 16.91 -29.57 -26.21
C ARG A 936 18.42 -29.34 -26.16
N PRO A 937 19.22 -30.19 -26.81
CA PRO A 937 20.65 -29.94 -26.97
C PRO A 937 20.89 -28.60 -27.68
N ASP A 938 21.83 -27.82 -27.15
CA ASP A 938 22.27 -26.56 -27.75
C ASP A 938 23.80 -26.50 -27.72
N PRO A 939 24.48 -26.34 -28.88
CA PRO A 939 25.94 -26.25 -28.93
C PRO A 939 26.55 -25.10 -28.11
N ALA A 940 25.78 -24.03 -27.86
CA ALA A 940 26.20 -22.92 -27.00
C ALA A 940 26.16 -23.28 -25.51
N TRP A 941 25.40 -24.33 -25.14
CA TRP A 941 25.13 -24.75 -23.76
C TRP A 941 25.24 -26.28 -23.62
N PRO A 942 26.41 -26.88 -23.89
CA PRO A 942 26.55 -28.34 -23.96
C PRO A 942 26.32 -28.99 -22.59
N LEU A 943 25.42 -29.99 -22.54
CA LEU A 943 25.12 -30.77 -21.34
C LEU A 943 25.02 -32.25 -21.70
N PRO A 944 26.15 -32.95 -21.97
CA PRO A 944 26.14 -34.27 -22.60
C PRO A 944 25.28 -35.32 -21.88
N PHE A 945 25.20 -35.27 -20.55
CA PHE A 945 24.37 -36.19 -19.77
C PHE A 945 22.87 -35.90 -19.95
N ALA A 946 22.47 -34.63 -20.02
CA ALA A 946 21.09 -34.20 -20.26
C ALA A 946 20.70 -34.42 -21.74
N ASP A 947 21.62 -34.15 -22.67
CA ASP A 947 21.45 -34.43 -24.11
C ASP A 947 21.13 -35.92 -24.33
N ALA A 948 21.91 -36.81 -23.71
CA ALA A 948 21.71 -38.25 -23.80
C ALA A 948 20.42 -38.72 -23.11
N ALA A 949 20.02 -38.11 -22.00
CA ALA A 949 18.75 -38.41 -21.32
C ALA A 949 17.56 -37.99 -22.19
N SER A 950 17.61 -36.79 -22.76
CA SER A 950 16.59 -36.24 -23.64
C SER A 950 16.41 -37.06 -24.93
N ALA A 951 17.51 -37.50 -25.55
CA ALA A 951 17.46 -38.37 -26.73
C ALA A 951 16.74 -39.70 -26.43
N ARG A 952 16.97 -40.29 -25.25
CA ARG A 952 16.28 -41.51 -24.81
C ARG A 952 14.79 -41.25 -24.58
N ALA A 953 14.44 -40.20 -23.84
CA ALA A 953 13.05 -39.85 -23.53
C ALA A 953 12.21 -39.63 -24.80
N ARG A 954 12.78 -38.97 -25.83
CA ARG A 954 12.09 -38.75 -27.11
C ARG A 954 11.92 -40.01 -27.96
N ASN A 955 12.85 -40.97 -27.85
CA ASN A 955 12.77 -42.23 -28.61
C ASN A 955 11.74 -43.20 -28.02
N ASP A 956 11.53 -43.18 -26.70
CA ASP A 956 10.57 -44.06 -26.02
C ASP A 956 9.10 -43.68 -26.30
N ASP A 957 8.82 -42.41 -26.65
CA ASP A 957 7.49 -41.89 -27.02
C ASP A 957 7.18 -42.03 -28.54
N ALA A 958 8.12 -42.50 -29.35
CA ALA A 958 7.84 -42.81 -30.76
C ALA A 958 6.83 -43.98 -30.84
N PRO A 959 5.75 -43.88 -31.64
CA PRO A 959 4.78 -44.97 -31.75
C PRO A 959 5.50 -46.23 -32.22
N ARG A 960 5.54 -47.27 -31.36
CA ARG A 960 6.06 -48.58 -31.74
C ARG A 960 5.26 -49.06 -32.94
N ALA A 961 5.93 -49.22 -34.08
CA ALA A 961 5.33 -49.86 -35.24
C ALA A 961 4.80 -51.23 -34.80
N ILE A 962 3.48 -51.41 -34.86
CA ILE A 962 2.86 -52.71 -34.61
C ILE A 962 3.23 -53.58 -35.81
N ASP A 963 4.18 -54.51 -35.61
CA ASP A 963 4.40 -55.62 -36.53
C ASP A 963 3.16 -56.53 -36.47
N GLY A 964 2.46 -56.64 -37.60
CA GLY A 964 1.20 -57.34 -37.77
C GLY A 964 1.30 -58.86 -37.77
N THR A 965 2.18 -59.46 -36.97
CA THR A 965 2.31 -60.92 -36.89
C THR A 965 2.53 -61.40 -35.46
N GLN A 966 1.43 -61.49 -34.68
CA GLN A 966 1.15 -62.60 -33.76
C GLN A 966 -0.09 -62.30 -32.92
N LEU A 967 -1.21 -62.92 -33.30
CA LEU A 967 -2.30 -63.23 -32.38
C LEU A 967 -2.23 -64.72 -32.05
N PRO A 968 -2.29 -65.11 -30.77
CA PRO A 968 -2.90 -66.37 -30.39
C PRO A 968 -4.26 -66.10 -29.72
N LYS A 969 -5.31 -66.74 -30.26
CA LYS A 969 -6.60 -67.03 -29.60
C LYS A 969 -6.49 -68.37 -28.86
N PRO A 970 -7.49 -68.74 -28.04
CA PRO A 970 -8.16 -68.00 -26.97
C PRO A 970 -7.74 -68.46 -25.57
#